data_AF-A0A6L5FM62-F1
#
_entry.id   AF-A0A6L5FM62-F1
#
_cell.length_a   1.000
_cell.length_b   1.000
_cell.length_c   1.000
_cell.angle_alpha   90.00
_cell.angle_beta   90.00
_cell.angle_gamma   90.00
#
_symmetry.space_group_name_H-M   'P 1'
#
loop_
_entity.id
_entity.type
_entity.pdbx_description
1 polymer ?
#
loop_
_entity_poly.entity_id
_entity_poly.type
_entity_poly.pdbx_seq_one_letter_code
_entity_poly.pdbx_strand_id
1 'polypeptide(L)'
;DARREREQAVLAEIEGALQAVESLDEDRIIRRFVNAVQAAMRTSFYQVDTDGQPKAAIAIKYDSRCLEDIPLPRPLYEIFVYSPGAEGVHLRFGKVARGGIRWSDRPQDFRTEVLGLVKAQQVKNACIVPVGSKGGFVPKRLPAGPREAVQAEGVASYRAFIAALLDVTDNLDGDRVVAPQNVVRHDGDDPYLVVAADKGTATFSDIANEISQSYGFWLDDAFASGGSAGYDHKKMGITARGAWEAVKRHFREVDTDITRLPFTVVGIGDMSGDVFGNGMLRETTIRLVAAFDHRDIFIDPDPDPETSFAERKRLFDLPRSSWRDYDKALISKGGGVFPRSAKEIRLSPEARGMLGVDADRTTPQELIRAILTVPVDLLWFGGIGTYVRASGETDESVGDRANDPIRVTADALRCKVIGEGANLGLTQRGRIEASQRGVKLNTDAIDNSAGVNTSDVEVNIKIALSLPRRDGRLTLENRNALLGTMTEEVAALVLRNNYQQTLALSLAERRGLEDLGFQQRLMQTLERQGELDRSVEFLPDDVALAERRKRNQPLTRPELAVLLAYAKISLYSELLDSAVPDDPYLGRELNRYFPAELSARYPDALEQHRLRREIIATQLANSMINRGGATLSVRIADQTGASPTQIAAAFAAVRGAYDLIALNTAIDTLDAKISGQLQLDLYAAVQDLLLDRLVWFLRNLDLSQGLADIIAHYHDGIATMSESLGEVLPTGAAEALAAQQAAFVQAGVPNALAARLAGLPVLAAASDIVLVADRSKRAIADVAATYFAVADTFGTGSIADAARDITVTDYFDRLALDRALDSIGDAERRLTAAMVAGDGAGMAAVEAWIKPRAAEVDRVRAAIGEIAGTGLTPSKLTVAASLLGDLVKR
;
A
#
# COMPACT_ATOMS: atom_id res chain seq x y z
N ASP A 1 44.39 12.81 2.64
CA ASP A 1 43.93 12.08 1.44
C ASP A 1 44.20 13.00 0.27
N ALA A 2 45.32 12.79 -0.43
CA ALA A 2 45.94 13.82 -1.30
C ALA A 2 45.01 14.34 -2.41
N ARG A 3 44.03 13.54 -2.83
CA ARG A 3 43.00 13.95 -3.78
C ARG A 3 42.07 15.01 -3.19
N ARG A 4 41.54 14.78 -1.99
CA ARG A 4 40.64 15.72 -1.31
C ARG A 4 41.32 17.07 -1.05
N GLU A 5 42.61 17.04 -0.68
CA GLU A 5 43.41 18.26 -0.48
C GLU A 5 43.54 19.06 -1.79
N ARG A 6 43.76 18.40 -2.92
CA ARG A 6 43.78 19.05 -4.24
C ARG A 6 42.41 19.59 -4.66
N GLU A 7 41.34 18.82 -4.43
CA GLU A 7 39.96 19.26 -4.72
C GLU A 7 39.63 20.54 -3.92
N GLN A 8 39.97 20.58 -2.63
CA GLN A 8 39.77 21.78 -1.80
C GLN A 8 40.56 22.99 -2.30
N ALA A 9 41.82 22.81 -2.73
CA ALA A 9 42.62 23.90 -3.27
C ALA A 9 42.01 24.49 -4.56
N VAL A 10 41.55 23.63 -5.48
CA VAL A 10 40.88 24.07 -6.72
C VAL A 10 39.56 24.75 -6.42
N LEU A 11 38.78 24.26 -5.46
CA LEU A 11 37.52 24.90 -5.05
C LEU A 11 37.76 26.30 -4.49
N ALA A 12 38.80 26.49 -3.68
CA ALA A 12 39.16 27.80 -3.16
C ALA A 12 39.61 28.77 -4.26
N GLU A 13 40.32 28.27 -5.28
CA GLU A 13 40.71 29.06 -6.45
C GLU A 13 39.47 29.51 -7.25
N ILE A 14 38.53 28.59 -7.51
CA ILE A 14 37.27 28.90 -8.20
C ILE A 14 36.47 29.93 -7.39
N GLU A 15 36.34 29.74 -6.08
CA GLU A 15 35.62 30.68 -5.20
C GLU A 15 36.26 32.08 -5.22
N GLY A 16 37.59 32.17 -5.20
CA GLY A 16 38.31 33.43 -5.33
C GLY A 16 38.08 34.11 -6.68
N ALA A 17 38.06 33.34 -7.78
CA ALA A 17 37.79 33.87 -9.12
C ALA A 17 36.33 34.34 -9.28
N LEU A 18 35.38 33.65 -8.63
CA LEU A 18 33.96 34.02 -8.65
C LEU A 18 33.68 35.38 -8.02
N GLN A 19 34.49 35.84 -7.06
CA GLN A 19 34.35 37.18 -6.47
C GLN A 19 34.52 38.32 -7.50
N ALA A 20 35.16 38.05 -8.64
CA ALA A 20 35.34 39.02 -9.72
C ALA A 20 34.22 38.98 -10.78
N VAL A 21 33.24 38.08 -10.66
CA VAL A 21 32.10 37.98 -11.59
C VAL A 21 31.08 39.06 -11.26
N GLU A 22 30.87 40.01 -12.17
CA GLU A 22 29.95 41.14 -11.95
C GLU A 22 28.47 40.75 -12.05
N SER A 23 28.15 39.73 -12.86
CA SER A 23 26.78 39.25 -13.07
C SER A 23 26.40 38.19 -12.05
N LEU A 24 25.41 38.49 -11.21
CA LEU A 24 24.87 37.55 -10.23
C LEU A 24 24.30 36.28 -10.88
N ASP A 25 23.75 36.39 -12.08
CA ASP A 25 23.23 35.24 -12.81
C ASP A 25 24.36 34.32 -13.28
N GLU A 26 25.47 34.88 -13.77
CA GLU A 26 26.65 34.11 -14.17
C GLU A 26 27.33 33.46 -12.97
N ASP A 27 27.51 34.20 -11.86
CA ASP A 27 28.02 33.66 -10.60
C ASP A 27 27.17 32.48 -10.12
N ARG A 28 25.84 32.63 -10.08
CA ARG A 28 24.91 31.55 -9.73
C ARG A 28 25.03 30.35 -10.66
N ILE A 29 25.14 30.56 -11.97
CA ILE A 29 25.27 29.48 -12.96
C ILE A 29 26.58 28.71 -12.74
N ILE A 30 27.71 29.41 -12.57
CA ILE A 30 29.02 28.76 -12.38
C ILE A 30 29.05 28.01 -11.05
N ARG A 31 28.52 28.59 -9.96
CA ARG A 31 28.39 27.91 -8.66
C ARG A 31 27.59 26.62 -8.77
N ARG A 32 26.50 26.61 -9.55
CA ARG A 32 25.71 25.41 -9.81
C ARG A 32 26.48 24.37 -10.62
N PHE A 33 27.30 24.76 -11.60
CA PHE A 33 28.18 23.82 -12.29
C PHE A 33 29.21 23.20 -11.34
N VAL A 34 29.81 24.00 -10.45
CA VAL A 34 30.74 23.51 -9.42
C VAL A 34 30.03 22.53 -8.50
N ASN A 35 28.84 22.87 -7.99
CA ASN A 35 28.02 22.00 -7.16
C ASN A 35 27.68 20.67 -7.87
N ALA A 36 27.33 20.70 -9.16
CA ALA A 36 27.08 19.48 -9.93
C ALA A 36 28.33 18.60 -10.05
N VAL A 37 29.51 19.18 -10.30
CA VAL A 37 30.78 18.43 -10.34
C VAL A 37 31.10 17.83 -8.98
N GLN A 38 30.90 18.57 -7.89
CA GLN A 38 31.11 18.06 -6.52
C GLN A 38 30.13 16.94 -6.14
N ALA A 39 28.90 16.99 -6.65
CA ALA A 39 27.88 15.97 -6.43
C ALA A 39 28.06 14.72 -7.31
N ALA A 40 29.01 14.71 -8.25
CA ALA A 40 29.27 13.55 -9.12
C ALA A 40 29.99 12.42 -8.36
N MET A 41 29.31 11.29 -8.22
CA MET A 41 29.77 10.14 -7.44
C MET A 41 30.49 9.07 -8.28
N ARG A 42 30.04 8.85 -9.52
CA ARG A 42 30.63 7.90 -10.48
C ARG A 42 30.60 8.43 -11.90
N THR A 43 31.58 8.02 -12.71
CA THR A 43 31.56 8.29 -14.16
C THR A 43 32.17 7.17 -14.99
N SER A 44 31.56 6.87 -16.14
CA SER A 44 32.10 5.95 -17.14
C SER A 44 33.05 6.62 -18.15
N PHE A 45 33.33 7.92 -18.01
CA PHE A 45 34.11 8.71 -18.98
C PHE A 45 35.48 8.11 -19.32
N TYR A 46 36.13 7.41 -18.37
CA TYR A 46 37.45 6.81 -18.55
C TYR A 46 37.41 5.37 -19.09
N GLN A 47 36.22 4.84 -19.39
CA GLN A 47 36.10 3.51 -19.97
C GLN A 47 36.36 3.53 -21.47
N VAL A 48 36.96 2.43 -21.94
CA VAL A 48 37.20 2.16 -23.35
C VAL A 48 36.35 0.98 -23.80
N ASP A 49 36.06 0.94 -25.10
CA ASP A 49 35.43 -0.22 -25.74
C ASP A 49 36.44 -1.35 -26.00
N THR A 50 35.98 -2.41 -26.66
CA THR A 50 36.81 -3.59 -26.98
C THR A 50 37.97 -3.29 -27.92
N ASP A 51 37.89 -2.21 -28.70
CA ASP A 51 38.94 -1.76 -29.63
C ASP A 51 39.89 -0.74 -28.96
N GLY A 52 39.69 -0.48 -27.66
CA GLY A 52 40.48 0.48 -26.88
C GLY A 52 40.12 1.94 -27.16
N GLN A 53 39.02 2.22 -27.85
CA GLN A 53 38.55 3.59 -28.10
C GLN A 53 37.66 4.08 -26.95
N PRO A 54 37.58 5.40 -26.70
CA PRO A 54 36.64 5.94 -25.72
C PRO A 54 35.20 5.55 -26.06
N LYS A 55 34.45 5.07 -25.07
CA LYS A 55 33.03 4.74 -25.27
C LYS A 55 32.24 5.98 -25.72
N ALA A 56 31.32 5.79 -26.66
CA ALA A 56 30.49 6.88 -27.19
C ALA A 56 29.46 7.42 -26.18
N ALA A 57 29.07 6.60 -25.20
CA ALA A 57 28.13 6.98 -24.14
C ALA A 57 28.88 7.26 -22.84
N ILE A 58 28.55 8.38 -22.21
CA ILE A 58 29.08 8.79 -20.91
C ILE A 58 27.93 8.76 -19.91
N ALA A 59 28.14 8.08 -18.79
CA ALA A 59 27.26 8.12 -17.64
C ALA A 59 27.92 8.90 -16.50
N ILE A 60 27.14 9.72 -15.81
CA ILE A 60 27.52 10.40 -14.58
C ILE A 60 26.43 10.14 -13.54
N LYS A 61 26.81 9.54 -12.41
CA LYS A 61 25.92 9.31 -11.27
C LYS A 61 26.09 10.47 -10.29
N TYR A 62 25.03 11.21 -10.01
CA TYR A 62 24.98 12.30 -9.04
C TYR A 62 24.31 11.86 -7.75
N ASP A 63 24.80 12.36 -6.61
CA ASP A 63 24.01 12.46 -5.38
C ASP A 63 23.03 13.62 -5.53
N SER A 64 21.78 13.32 -5.84
CA SER A 64 20.78 14.36 -6.13
C SER A 64 20.43 15.18 -4.89
N ARG A 65 20.68 14.69 -3.67
CA ARG A 65 20.39 15.43 -2.44
C ARG A 65 21.40 16.54 -2.20
N CYS A 66 22.63 16.37 -2.71
CA CYS A 66 23.69 17.38 -2.69
C CYS A 66 23.56 18.44 -3.81
N LEU A 67 22.66 18.23 -4.78
CA LEU A 67 22.39 19.22 -5.82
C LEU A 67 21.52 20.36 -5.29
N GLU A 68 21.97 21.59 -5.52
CA GLU A 68 21.23 22.81 -5.18
C GLU A 68 20.15 23.13 -6.24
N ASP A 69 19.04 23.74 -5.80
CA ASP A 69 17.96 24.24 -6.65
C ASP A 69 17.30 23.23 -7.62
N ILE A 70 17.36 21.93 -7.33
CA ILE A 70 16.60 20.93 -8.07
C ILE A 70 15.15 20.81 -7.55
N PRO A 71 14.16 20.52 -8.43
CA PRO A 71 12.77 20.36 -8.00
C PRO A 71 12.58 19.20 -7.02
N LEU A 72 11.62 19.34 -6.11
CA LEU A 72 11.18 18.26 -5.22
C LEU A 72 10.26 17.26 -5.96
N PRO A 73 10.22 15.99 -5.51
CA PRO A 73 11.09 15.37 -4.49
C PRO A 73 12.50 15.08 -5.03
N ARG A 74 13.53 15.18 -4.17
CA ARG A 74 14.92 14.89 -4.56
C ARG A 74 15.20 13.37 -4.50
N PRO A 75 15.51 12.70 -5.62
CA PRO A 75 15.94 11.30 -5.60
C PRO A 75 17.19 11.10 -4.74
N LEU A 76 17.52 9.84 -4.42
CA LEU A 76 18.83 9.54 -3.84
C LEU A 76 19.93 9.72 -4.90
N TYR A 77 19.72 9.14 -6.08
CA TYR A 77 20.66 9.22 -7.19
C TYR A 77 19.96 9.57 -8.50
N GLU A 78 20.66 10.35 -9.31
CA GLU A 78 20.41 10.53 -10.73
C GLU A 78 21.59 9.97 -11.51
N ILE A 79 21.33 9.07 -12.47
CA ILE A 79 22.33 8.67 -13.46
C ILE A 79 21.98 9.37 -14.76
N PHE A 80 22.74 10.40 -15.11
CA PHE A 80 22.63 11.10 -16.38
C PHE A 80 23.48 10.37 -17.43
N VAL A 81 22.90 10.13 -18.60
CA VAL A 81 23.56 9.47 -19.72
C VAL A 81 23.50 10.37 -20.95
N TYR A 82 24.64 10.55 -21.59
CA TYR A 82 24.76 11.27 -22.84
C TYR A 82 25.57 10.48 -23.86
N SER A 83 25.08 10.42 -25.10
CA SER A 83 25.81 9.94 -26.27
C SER A 83 25.45 10.77 -27.50
N PRO A 84 26.16 10.72 -28.63
CA PRO A 84 25.75 11.42 -29.85
C PRO A 84 24.37 11.00 -30.39
N GLY A 85 23.91 9.78 -30.08
CA GLY A 85 22.64 9.22 -30.55
C GLY A 85 21.47 9.34 -29.56
N ALA A 86 21.74 9.40 -28.26
CA ALA A 86 20.71 9.40 -27.22
C ALA A 86 21.11 10.23 -26.00
N GLU A 87 20.13 10.72 -25.26
CA GLU A 87 20.28 11.35 -23.95
C GLU A 87 19.24 10.75 -22.99
N GLY A 88 19.57 10.62 -21.71
CA GLY A 88 18.63 10.04 -20.75
C GLY A 88 19.01 10.27 -19.29
N VAL A 89 18.06 10.01 -18.41
CA VAL A 89 18.24 10.03 -16.96
C VAL A 89 17.62 8.78 -16.33
N HIS A 90 18.23 8.27 -15.26
CA HIS A 90 17.62 7.30 -14.36
C HIS A 90 17.63 7.83 -12.93
N LEU A 91 16.45 8.07 -12.38
CA LEU A 91 16.23 8.60 -11.03
C LEU A 91 15.84 7.45 -10.10
N ARG A 92 16.43 7.37 -8.89
CA ARG A 92 16.04 6.37 -7.89
C ARG A 92 16.08 6.89 -6.46
N PHE A 93 15.16 6.44 -5.62
CA PHE A 93 15.03 6.88 -4.21
C PHE A 93 15.79 6.01 -3.20
N GLY A 94 16.42 4.92 -3.64
CA GLY A 94 17.17 3.99 -2.78
C GLY A 94 18.11 3.11 -3.58
N LYS A 95 18.92 2.30 -2.88
CA LYS A 95 19.86 1.36 -3.50
C LYS A 95 19.15 0.17 -4.13
N VAL A 96 18.17 -0.40 -3.44
CA VAL A 96 17.27 -1.42 -3.98
C VAL A 96 16.04 -0.70 -4.53
N ALA A 97 16.08 -0.36 -5.83
CA ALA A 97 15.05 0.42 -6.48
C ALA A 97 14.68 -0.14 -7.85
N ARG A 98 13.45 0.11 -8.27
CA ARG A 98 12.90 -0.42 -9.52
C ARG A 98 11.94 0.55 -10.18
N GLY A 99 11.98 0.57 -11.51
CA GLY A 99 11.07 1.36 -12.30
C GLY A 99 11.18 1.18 -13.81
N GLY A 100 10.13 1.63 -14.48
CA GLY A 100 10.05 1.60 -15.94
C GLY A 100 11.03 2.55 -16.62
N ILE A 101 11.54 2.17 -17.78
CA ILE A 101 12.34 3.03 -18.67
C ILE A 101 11.45 3.54 -19.79
N ARG A 102 11.22 4.85 -19.87
CA ARG A 102 10.38 5.47 -20.89
C ARG A 102 11.19 5.92 -22.11
N TRP A 103 10.72 5.60 -23.30
CA TRP A 103 11.11 6.36 -24.48
C TRP A 103 10.26 7.63 -24.52
N SER A 104 10.90 8.77 -24.24
CA SER A 104 10.23 10.08 -24.26
C SER A 104 10.27 10.70 -25.65
N ASP A 105 9.14 11.26 -26.06
CA ASP A 105 8.96 12.10 -27.24
C ASP A 105 9.15 13.61 -26.91
N ARG A 106 9.62 13.92 -25.69
CA ARG A 106 9.72 15.28 -25.14
C ARG A 106 11.17 15.71 -24.88
N PRO A 107 11.97 16.00 -25.93
CA PRO A 107 13.40 16.32 -25.77
C PRO A 107 13.70 17.50 -24.85
N GLN A 108 12.78 18.47 -24.73
CA GLN A 108 13.00 19.70 -23.96
C GLN A 108 12.73 19.56 -22.47
N ASP A 109 11.87 18.61 -22.05
CA ASP A 109 11.42 18.51 -20.65
C ASP A 109 11.25 17.06 -20.16
N PHE A 110 11.87 16.06 -20.83
CA PHE A 110 11.84 14.66 -20.42
C PHE A 110 12.34 14.45 -18.98
N ARG A 111 13.27 15.28 -18.48
CA ARG A 111 13.75 15.21 -17.08
C ARG A 111 12.60 15.48 -16.10
N THR A 112 11.79 16.50 -16.36
CA THR A 112 10.59 16.82 -15.58
C THR A 112 9.54 15.73 -15.71
N GLU A 113 9.36 15.17 -16.91
CA GLU A 113 8.49 14.01 -17.12
C GLU A 113 8.92 12.82 -16.26
N VAL A 114 10.20 12.43 -16.30
CA VAL A 114 10.73 11.30 -15.53
C VAL A 114 10.63 11.56 -14.03
N LEU A 115 10.85 12.80 -13.58
CA LEU A 115 10.67 13.18 -12.18
C LEU A 115 9.21 13.02 -11.71
N GLY A 116 8.25 13.47 -12.51
CA GLY A 116 6.82 13.28 -12.21
C GLY A 116 6.42 11.81 -12.15
N LEU A 117 6.99 10.97 -13.02
CA LEU A 117 6.73 9.53 -13.03
C LEU A 117 7.36 8.78 -11.85
N VAL A 118 8.58 9.12 -11.44
CA VAL A 118 9.21 8.46 -10.29
C VAL A 118 8.48 8.81 -8.99
N LYS A 119 7.94 10.03 -8.87
CA LYS A 119 7.09 10.42 -7.74
C LYS A 119 5.89 9.48 -7.59
N ALA A 120 5.12 9.29 -8.66
CA ALA A 120 3.98 8.36 -8.65
C ALA A 120 4.44 6.91 -8.35
N GLN A 121 5.62 6.52 -8.84
CA GLN A 121 6.18 5.20 -8.59
C GLN A 121 6.55 4.96 -7.12
N GLN A 122 6.92 6.00 -6.37
CA GLN A 122 7.28 5.89 -4.95
C GLN A 122 6.11 5.38 -4.11
N VAL A 123 4.93 6.02 -4.24
CA VAL A 123 3.70 5.60 -3.55
C VAL A 123 3.24 4.22 -4.04
N LYS A 124 3.33 3.96 -5.35
CA LYS A 124 2.94 2.67 -5.95
C LYS A 124 3.82 1.50 -5.49
N ASN A 125 5.11 1.74 -5.22
CA ASN A 125 6.03 0.72 -4.75
C ASN A 125 5.95 0.46 -3.23
N ALA A 126 5.12 1.20 -2.48
CA ALA A 126 5.04 1.06 -1.03
C ALA A 126 4.64 -0.34 -0.54
N CYS A 127 4.07 -1.19 -1.41
CA CYS A 127 3.71 -2.56 -1.08
C CYS A 127 4.75 -3.63 -1.50
N ILE A 128 5.85 -3.24 -2.14
CA ILE A 128 6.88 -4.17 -2.66
C ILE A 128 8.27 -3.90 -2.09
N VAL A 129 9.23 -4.76 -2.41
CA VAL A 129 10.60 -4.68 -1.87
C VAL A 129 11.38 -3.46 -2.36
N PRO A 130 11.53 -3.22 -3.68
CA PRO A 130 12.30 -2.09 -4.17
C PRO A 130 11.53 -0.77 -4.06
N VAL A 131 12.21 0.28 -3.60
CA VAL A 131 11.67 1.65 -3.66
C VAL A 131 11.56 2.15 -5.11
N GLY A 132 10.90 3.29 -5.31
CA GLY A 132 10.67 3.85 -6.64
C GLY A 132 11.97 4.24 -7.39
N SER A 133 12.07 3.81 -8.65
CA SER A 133 12.94 4.44 -9.65
C SER A 133 12.17 4.76 -10.93
N LYS A 134 12.79 5.53 -11.83
CA LYS A 134 12.29 5.73 -13.19
C LYS A 134 13.43 6.14 -14.10
N GLY A 135 13.48 5.56 -15.29
CA GLY A 135 14.35 6.01 -16.36
C GLY A 135 13.58 6.65 -17.49
N GLY A 136 14.23 7.52 -18.24
CA GLY A 136 13.73 8.00 -19.51
C GLY A 136 14.88 8.37 -20.44
N PHE A 137 14.72 8.08 -21.72
CA PHE A 137 15.69 8.41 -22.75
C PHE A 137 15.00 9.01 -23.98
N VAL A 138 15.76 9.81 -24.71
CA VAL A 138 15.37 10.51 -25.94
C VAL A 138 16.37 10.16 -27.03
N PRO A 139 15.96 9.44 -28.09
CA PRO A 139 16.73 9.28 -29.30
C PRO A 139 16.87 10.63 -30.03
N LYS A 140 18.10 11.03 -30.34
CA LYS A 140 18.43 12.32 -30.97
C LYS A 140 18.50 12.26 -32.50
N ARG A 141 18.55 11.06 -33.07
CA ARG A 141 18.78 10.82 -34.50
C ARG A 141 17.69 9.97 -35.15
N LEU A 142 16.44 10.14 -34.72
CA LEU A 142 15.32 9.42 -35.32
C LEU A 142 15.24 9.72 -36.82
N PRO A 143 15.28 8.69 -37.69
CA PRO A 143 15.21 8.89 -39.12
C PRO A 143 13.82 9.35 -39.54
N ALA A 144 13.74 10.22 -40.54
CA ALA A 144 12.50 10.41 -41.28
C ALA A 144 12.28 9.18 -42.18
N GLY A 145 11.28 8.35 -41.90
CA GLY A 145 11.13 7.09 -42.63
C GLY A 145 10.08 6.12 -42.07
N PRO A 146 10.08 4.86 -42.54
CA PRO A 146 9.14 3.85 -42.11
C PRO A 146 9.28 3.54 -40.62
N ARG A 147 8.18 3.12 -39.99
CA ARG A 147 8.10 2.81 -38.55
C ARG A 147 9.20 1.85 -38.07
N GLU A 148 9.62 0.91 -38.91
CA GLU A 148 10.67 -0.06 -38.61
C GLU A 148 12.03 0.61 -38.40
N ALA A 149 12.39 1.61 -39.22
CA ALA A 149 13.64 2.35 -39.07
C ALA A 149 13.64 3.21 -37.79
N VAL A 150 12.51 3.83 -37.48
CA VAL A 150 12.30 4.59 -36.23
C VAL A 150 12.42 3.67 -35.01
N GLN A 151 11.81 2.48 -35.08
CA GLN A 151 11.88 1.48 -34.02
C GLN A 151 13.32 0.96 -33.82
N ALA A 152 14.05 0.71 -34.90
CA ALA A 152 15.44 0.25 -34.85
C ALA A 152 16.36 1.28 -34.17
N GLU A 153 16.22 2.56 -34.50
CA GLU A 153 16.97 3.64 -33.82
C GLU A 153 16.58 3.77 -32.34
N GLY A 154 15.28 3.62 -32.03
CA GLY A 154 14.80 3.58 -30.64
C GLY A 154 15.41 2.44 -29.84
N VAL A 155 15.52 1.25 -30.44
CA VAL A 155 16.19 0.08 -29.83
C VAL A 155 17.68 0.33 -29.65
N ALA A 156 18.36 0.91 -30.64
CA ALA A 156 19.79 1.22 -30.54
C ALA A 156 20.07 2.24 -29.42
N SER A 157 19.25 3.29 -29.34
CA SER A 157 19.31 4.30 -28.27
C SER A 157 19.04 3.69 -26.89
N TYR A 158 18.06 2.78 -26.78
CA TYR A 158 17.78 2.05 -25.55
C TYR A 158 18.95 1.17 -25.11
N ARG A 159 19.55 0.40 -26.04
CA ARG A 159 20.73 -0.44 -25.76
C ARG A 159 21.89 0.40 -25.23
N ALA A 160 22.18 1.53 -25.88
CA ALA A 160 23.22 2.45 -25.44
C ALA A 160 22.95 3.02 -24.03
N PHE A 161 21.69 3.38 -23.75
CA PHE A 161 21.29 3.89 -22.45
C PHE A 161 21.45 2.84 -21.34
N ILE A 162 20.92 1.62 -21.51
CA ILE A 162 21.03 0.54 -20.52
C ILE A 162 22.49 0.13 -20.30
N ALA A 163 23.28 0.00 -21.37
CA ALA A 163 24.71 -0.29 -21.27
C ALA A 163 25.44 0.76 -20.43
N ALA A 164 25.17 2.05 -20.66
CA ALA A 164 25.78 3.14 -19.88
C ALA A 164 25.35 3.15 -18.40
N LEU A 165 24.14 2.67 -18.06
CA LEU A 165 23.74 2.47 -16.67
C LEU A 165 24.55 1.35 -16.00
N LEU A 166 24.76 0.23 -16.71
CA LEU A 166 25.58 -0.88 -16.21
C LEU A 166 27.05 -0.51 -16.09
N ASP A 167 27.57 0.36 -16.96
CA ASP A 167 28.94 0.84 -16.92
C ASP A 167 29.33 1.53 -15.61
N VAL A 168 28.37 2.05 -14.84
CA VAL A 168 28.59 2.70 -13.53
C VAL A 168 28.00 1.93 -12.35
N THR A 169 27.41 0.76 -12.59
CA THR A 169 26.74 -0.08 -11.57
C THR A 169 27.66 -1.23 -11.16
N ASP A 170 27.83 -1.48 -9.86
CA ASP A 170 28.67 -2.60 -9.41
C ASP A 170 28.07 -3.95 -9.82
N ASN A 171 28.88 -4.99 -10.00
CA ASN A 171 28.42 -6.36 -10.28
C ASN A 171 28.70 -7.28 -9.07
N LEU A 172 28.29 -8.54 -9.15
CA LEU A 172 28.56 -9.56 -8.15
C LEU A 172 29.19 -10.81 -8.76
N ASP A 173 30.18 -11.34 -8.03
CA ASP A 173 30.80 -12.64 -8.25
C ASP A 173 30.61 -13.46 -6.97
N GLY A 174 29.54 -14.26 -6.94
CA GLY A 174 29.02 -14.83 -5.70
C GLY A 174 28.57 -13.72 -4.75
N ASP A 175 29.14 -13.69 -3.54
CA ASP A 175 28.85 -12.65 -2.54
C ASP A 175 29.78 -11.43 -2.64
N ARG A 176 30.81 -11.50 -3.49
CA ARG A 176 31.81 -10.43 -3.64
C ARG A 176 31.31 -9.36 -4.61
N VAL A 177 31.31 -8.10 -4.17
CA VAL A 177 31.07 -6.94 -5.03
C VAL A 177 32.26 -6.69 -5.96
N VAL A 178 31.97 -6.56 -7.25
CA VAL A 178 32.94 -6.29 -8.31
C VAL A 178 32.64 -4.90 -8.89
N ALA A 179 33.54 -3.95 -8.66
CA ALA A 179 33.41 -2.61 -9.21
C ALA A 179 33.59 -2.60 -10.74
N PRO A 180 32.93 -1.70 -11.49
CA PRO A 180 33.16 -1.53 -12.91
C PRO A 180 34.60 -1.10 -13.20
N GLN A 181 35.14 -1.55 -14.33
CA GLN A 181 36.49 -1.19 -14.75
C GLN A 181 36.59 0.30 -15.08
N ASN A 182 37.72 0.93 -14.72
CA ASN A 182 38.02 2.33 -15.03
C ASN A 182 36.91 3.34 -14.61
N VAL A 183 36.22 3.06 -13.49
CA VAL A 183 35.26 4.00 -12.89
C VAL A 183 35.83 4.60 -11.62
N VAL A 184 35.81 5.92 -11.55
CA VAL A 184 36.07 6.65 -10.30
C VAL A 184 34.83 6.51 -9.41
N ARG A 185 34.97 5.95 -8.21
CA ARG A 185 33.88 5.74 -7.24
C ARG A 185 34.11 6.59 -6.00
N HIS A 186 33.15 7.43 -5.65
CA HIS A 186 33.14 8.23 -4.42
C HIS A 186 32.12 7.74 -3.38
N ASP A 187 31.21 6.87 -3.80
CA ASP A 187 30.18 6.22 -2.97
C ASP A 187 30.59 4.79 -2.58
N GLY A 188 29.78 4.17 -1.72
CA GLY A 188 29.93 2.75 -1.37
C GLY A 188 29.37 1.80 -2.44
N ASP A 189 29.28 0.53 -2.08
CA ASP A 189 28.79 -0.52 -2.96
C ASP A 189 27.32 -0.32 -3.37
N ASP A 190 27.06 -0.62 -4.64
CA ASP A 190 25.80 -0.37 -5.35
C ASP A 190 25.59 -1.39 -6.50
N PRO A 191 25.37 -2.68 -6.18
CA PRO A 191 25.29 -3.72 -7.19
C PRO A 191 23.87 -3.98 -7.74
N TYR A 192 22.86 -3.28 -7.24
CA TYR A 192 21.46 -3.56 -7.58
C TYR A 192 20.91 -2.53 -8.57
N LEU A 193 20.51 -3.01 -9.75
CA LEU A 193 19.80 -2.24 -10.76
C LEU A 193 18.79 -3.16 -11.44
N VAL A 194 17.50 -2.85 -11.31
CA VAL A 194 16.41 -3.56 -11.99
C VAL A 194 15.60 -2.55 -12.78
N VAL A 195 15.33 -2.88 -14.04
CA VAL A 195 14.55 -2.04 -14.95
C VAL A 195 13.24 -2.73 -15.31
N ALA A 196 12.26 -1.94 -15.76
CA ALA A 196 11.02 -2.46 -16.30
C ALA A 196 10.67 -1.74 -17.61
N ALA A 197 9.73 -2.29 -18.36
CA ALA A 197 9.19 -1.63 -19.53
C ALA A 197 8.24 -0.47 -19.15
N ASP A 198 8.18 0.56 -19.98
CA ASP A 198 7.20 1.66 -19.93
C ASP A 198 6.72 2.02 -21.35
N LYS A 199 6.05 3.17 -21.50
CA LYS A 199 5.64 3.72 -22.80
C LYS A 199 6.83 3.76 -23.75
N GLY A 200 6.65 3.17 -24.92
CA GLY A 200 7.64 3.08 -25.99
C GLY A 200 8.67 1.95 -25.84
N THR A 201 8.68 1.22 -24.71
CA THR A 201 9.63 0.11 -24.48
C THR A 201 8.94 -1.20 -24.07
N ALA A 202 7.63 -1.33 -24.30
CA ALA A 202 6.80 -2.46 -23.85
C ALA A 202 7.38 -3.85 -24.19
N THR A 203 8.09 -3.99 -25.31
CA THR A 203 8.69 -5.25 -25.78
C THR A 203 10.20 -5.34 -25.51
N PHE A 204 10.78 -4.45 -24.69
CA PHE A 204 12.23 -4.33 -24.54
C PHE A 204 12.79 -5.08 -23.32
N SER A 205 11.98 -5.75 -22.50
CA SER A 205 12.48 -6.51 -21.34
C SER A 205 13.48 -7.59 -21.74
N ASP A 206 13.23 -8.33 -22.83
CA ASP A 206 14.19 -9.34 -23.33
C ASP A 206 15.49 -8.69 -23.80
N ILE A 207 15.43 -7.50 -24.41
CA ILE A 207 16.61 -6.74 -24.82
C ILE A 207 17.42 -6.32 -23.59
N ALA A 208 16.77 -5.87 -22.52
CA ALA A 208 17.45 -5.51 -21.28
C ALA A 208 18.15 -6.72 -20.64
N ASN A 209 17.49 -7.87 -20.60
CA ASN A 209 18.04 -9.11 -20.08
C ASN A 209 19.23 -9.63 -20.93
N GLU A 210 19.15 -9.52 -22.26
CA GLU A 210 20.27 -9.83 -23.15
C GLU A 210 21.49 -8.94 -22.86
N ILE A 211 21.29 -7.64 -22.63
CA ILE A 211 22.38 -6.73 -22.26
C ILE A 211 22.97 -7.14 -20.90
N SER A 212 22.13 -7.38 -19.89
CA SER A 212 22.56 -7.87 -18.56
C SER A 212 23.45 -9.12 -18.68
N GLN A 213 23.02 -10.10 -19.48
CA GLN A 213 23.78 -11.32 -19.77
C GLN A 213 25.12 -11.05 -20.46
N SER A 214 25.15 -10.13 -21.44
CA SER A 214 26.39 -9.77 -22.13
C SER A 214 27.42 -9.11 -21.21
N TYR A 215 26.97 -8.44 -20.14
CA TYR A 215 27.81 -7.86 -19.09
C TYR A 215 28.22 -8.89 -18.02
N GLY A 216 27.73 -10.13 -18.09
CA GLY A 216 27.85 -11.09 -16.99
C GLY A 216 27.25 -10.56 -15.69
N PHE A 217 26.21 -9.72 -15.79
CA PHE A 217 25.60 -9.07 -14.65
C PHE A 217 24.81 -10.10 -13.84
N TRP A 218 24.99 -10.08 -12.52
CA TRP A 218 24.52 -11.16 -11.63
C TRP A 218 23.00 -11.38 -11.63
N LEU A 219 22.23 -10.35 -11.98
CA LEU A 219 20.77 -10.48 -12.10
C LEU A 219 20.34 -11.28 -13.33
N ASP A 220 21.22 -11.53 -14.31
CA ASP A 220 20.93 -12.35 -15.49
C ASP A 220 19.60 -11.90 -16.14
N ASP A 221 18.60 -12.79 -16.20
CA ASP A 221 17.26 -12.56 -16.75
C ASP A 221 16.22 -12.08 -15.71
N ALA A 222 16.67 -11.76 -14.49
CA ALA A 222 15.94 -11.03 -13.47
C ALA A 222 16.19 -9.51 -13.53
N PHE A 223 17.10 -9.05 -14.40
CA PHE A 223 17.40 -7.62 -14.60
C PHE A 223 16.18 -6.82 -15.06
N ALA A 224 15.36 -7.43 -15.92
CA ALA A 224 14.08 -6.89 -16.36
C ALA A 224 12.95 -7.93 -16.23
N SER A 225 11.88 -7.55 -15.54
CA SER A 225 10.66 -8.35 -15.36
C SER A 225 9.74 -8.32 -16.59
N GLY A 226 8.89 -9.33 -16.75
CA GLY A 226 7.86 -9.37 -17.80
C GLY A 226 8.40 -9.63 -19.21
N GLY A 227 9.61 -10.20 -19.32
CA GLY A 227 10.13 -10.74 -20.58
C GLY A 227 9.55 -12.11 -20.92
N SER A 228 10.05 -12.71 -22.00
CA SER A 228 9.61 -14.02 -22.52
C SER A 228 9.70 -15.18 -21.51
N ALA A 229 10.59 -15.09 -20.53
CA ALA A 229 10.77 -16.07 -19.45
C ALA A 229 10.11 -15.66 -18.11
N GLY A 230 9.24 -14.65 -18.11
CA GLY A 230 8.55 -14.11 -16.93
C GLY A 230 7.04 -14.34 -16.93
N TYR A 231 6.33 -13.68 -16.01
CA TYR A 231 4.87 -13.72 -15.98
C TYR A 231 4.29 -12.76 -17.03
N ASP A 232 3.43 -13.27 -17.90
CA ASP A 232 2.71 -12.47 -18.88
C ASP A 232 1.52 -11.78 -18.19
N HIS A 233 1.69 -10.51 -17.85
CA HIS A 233 0.69 -9.74 -17.10
C HIS A 233 -0.65 -9.65 -17.83
N LYS A 234 -0.64 -9.64 -19.17
CA LYS A 234 -1.86 -9.57 -19.97
C LYS A 234 -2.62 -10.89 -19.95
N LYS A 235 -1.92 -12.02 -20.11
CA LYS A 235 -2.53 -13.35 -19.99
C LYS A 235 -3.04 -13.62 -18.58
N MET A 236 -2.27 -13.20 -17.58
CA MET A 236 -2.64 -13.31 -16.17
C MET A 236 -3.78 -12.34 -15.78
N GLY A 237 -3.93 -11.25 -16.54
CA GLY A 237 -4.87 -10.15 -16.30
C GLY A 237 -4.63 -9.45 -14.97
N ILE A 238 -3.41 -9.49 -14.43
CA ILE A 238 -3.17 -9.27 -13.00
C ILE A 238 -3.40 -7.84 -12.56
N THR A 239 -3.05 -6.86 -13.40
CA THR A 239 -3.31 -5.44 -13.15
C THR A 239 -4.81 -5.16 -13.05
N ALA A 240 -5.60 -5.70 -13.99
CA ALA A 240 -7.04 -5.55 -13.98
C ALA A 240 -7.68 -6.30 -12.81
N ARG A 241 -7.23 -7.54 -12.51
CA ARG A 241 -7.68 -8.31 -11.33
C ARG A 241 -7.44 -7.54 -10.03
N GLY A 242 -6.26 -6.93 -9.88
CA GLY A 242 -5.91 -6.12 -8.70
C GLY A 242 -6.82 -4.91 -8.52
N ALA A 243 -7.04 -4.13 -9.59
CA ALA A 243 -7.95 -2.99 -9.55
C ALA A 243 -9.41 -3.42 -9.32
N TRP A 244 -9.78 -4.61 -9.81
CA TRP A 244 -11.10 -5.18 -9.57
C TRP A 244 -11.34 -5.56 -8.10
N GLU A 245 -10.30 -5.88 -7.32
CA GLU A 245 -10.46 -6.07 -5.86
C GLU A 245 -10.95 -4.79 -5.17
N ALA A 246 -10.48 -3.62 -5.60
CA ALA A 246 -10.96 -2.33 -5.12
C ALA A 246 -12.41 -2.08 -5.54
N VAL A 247 -12.74 -2.33 -6.82
CA VAL A 247 -14.11 -2.21 -7.35
C VAL A 247 -15.09 -3.09 -6.56
N LYS A 248 -14.75 -4.38 -6.36
CA LYS A 248 -15.57 -5.30 -5.56
C LYS A 248 -15.80 -4.79 -4.14
N ARG A 249 -14.76 -4.24 -3.50
CA ARG A 249 -14.90 -3.66 -2.15
C ARG A 249 -15.85 -2.48 -2.14
N HIS A 250 -15.70 -1.53 -3.05
CA HIS A 250 -16.56 -0.35 -3.11
C HIS A 250 -18.04 -0.71 -3.28
N PHE A 251 -18.35 -1.69 -4.14
CA PHE A 251 -19.72 -2.18 -4.30
C PHE A 251 -20.22 -2.99 -3.10
N ARG A 252 -19.36 -3.81 -2.49
CA ARG A 252 -19.69 -4.57 -1.27
C ARG A 252 -20.04 -3.66 -0.10
N GLU A 253 -19.35 -2.53 0.05
CA GLU A 253 -19.60 -1.54 1.11
C GLU A 253 -20.94 -0.80 0.96
N VAL A 254 -21.57 -0.88 -0.21
CA VAL A 254 -22.92 -0.36 -0.48
C VAL A 254 -23.92 -1.49 -0.79
N ASP A 255 -23.63 -2.69 -0.29
CA ASP A 255 -24.48 -3.89 -0.36
C ASP A 255 -24.92 -4.27 -1.79
N THR A 256 -24.05 -4.05 -2.78
CA THR A 256 -24.28 -4.43 -4.17
C THR A 256 -23.33 -5.58 -4.57
N ASP A 257 -23.88 -6.77 -4.78
CA ASP A 257 -23.11 -7.91 -5.30
C ASP A 257 -23.05 -7.87 -6.84
N ILE A 258 -22.00 -7.25 -7.37
CA ILE A 258 -21.77 -7.13 -8.81
C ILE A 258 -21.51 -8.47 -9.50
N THR A 259 -21.23 -9.55 -8.78
CA THR A 259 -21.05 -10.88 -9.39
C THR A 259 -22.39 -11.53 -9.77
N ARG A 260 -23.50 -11.02 -9.21
CA ARG A 260 -24.86 -11.56 -9.41
C ARG A 260 -25.84 -10.54 -9.98
N LEU A 261 -25.66 -9.26 -9.67
CA LEU A 261 -26.56 -8.19 -10.08
C LEU A 261 -26.00 -7.43 -11.28
N PRO A 262 -26.78 -7.25 -12.36
CA PRO A 262 -26.38 -6.39 -13.47
C PRO A 262 -26.14 -4.95 -13.03
N PHE A 263 -25.07 -4.33 -13.55
CA PHE A 263 -24.67 -2.96 -13.23
C PHE A 263 -24.12 -2.24 -14.46
N THR A 264 -24.30 -0.93 -14.52
CA THR A 264 -23.93 -0.09 -15.67
C THR A 264 -22.49 0.38 -15.60
N VAL A 265 -21.79 0.33 -16.73
CA VAL A 265 -20.36 0.67 -16.82
C VAL A 265 -20.09 1.62 -17.99
N VAL A 266 -19.32 2.66 -17.73
CA VAL A 266 -18.58 3.40 -18.75
C VAL A 266 -17.11 3.05 -18.66
N GLY A 267 -16.45 2.85 -19.80
CA GLY A 267 -15.04 2.49 -19.83
C GLY A 267 -14.17 3.38 -20.73
N ILE A 268 -12.95 3.67 -20.31
CA ILE A 268 -11.93 4.29 -21.16
C ILE A 268 -10.94 3.22 -21.63
N GLY A 269 -10.96 2.89 -22.91
CA GLY A 269 -10.13 1.86 -23.55
C GLY A 269 -10.89 1.03 -24.59
N ASP A 270 -10.28 -0.09 -24.99
CA ASP A 270 -10.87 -1.06 -25.92
C ASP A 270 -10.51 -2.51 -25.54
N MET A 271 -11.24 -3.48 -26.09
CA MET A 271 -11.10 -4.90 -25.75
C MET A 271 -9.73 -5.50 -26.11
N SER A 272 -8.91 -4.88 -26.96
CA SER A 272 -7.55 -5.35 -27.24
C SER A 272 -6.55 -4.95 -26.14
N GLY A 273 -6.90 -3.95 -25.32
CA GLY A 273 -6.08 -3.46 -24.22
C GLY A 273 -5.97 -4.46 -23.07
N ASP A 274 -4.80 -4.52 -22.43
CA ASP A 274 -4.56 -5.39 -21.27
C ASP A 274 -5.54 -5.09 -20.12
N VAL A 275 -5.48 -3.88 -19.57
CA VAL A 275 -6.29 -3.51 -18.40
C VAL A 275 -7.77 -3.42 -18.74
N PHE A 276 -8.12 -2.77 -19.86
CA PHE A 276 -9.51 -2.61 -20.27
C PHE A 276 -10.16 -3.95 -20.58
N GLY A 277 -9.55 -4.75 -21.45
CA GLY A 277 -10.09 -6.03 -21.89
C GLY A 277 -10.25 -7.02 -20.73
N ASN A 278 -9.21 -7.19 -19.92
CA ASN A 278 -9.29 -8.06 -18.74
C ASN A 278 -10.33 -7.56 -17.72
N GLY A 279 -10.42 -6.24 -17.49
CA GLY A 279 -11.40 -5.62 -16.59
C GLY A 279 -12.85 -5.84 -17.04
N MET A 280 -13.12 -5.61 -18.32
CA MET A 280 -14.45 -5.81 -18.89
C MET A 280 -14.85 -7.29 -19.01
N LEU A 281 -13.94 -8.24 -18.78
CA LEU A 281 -14.23 -9.67 -18.72
C LEU A 281 -14.24 -10.23 -17.29
N ARG A 282 -14.34 -9.38 -16.26
CA ARG A 282 -14.40 -9.83 -14.86
C ARG A 282 -15.75 -10.35 -14.45
N GLU A 283 -16.83 -9.67 -14.83
CA GLU A 283 -18.18 -10.09 -14.49
C GLU A 283 -19.05 -10.21 -15.75
N THR A 284 -19.85 -11.27 -15.82
CA THR A 284 -20.85 -11.47 -16.88
C THR A 284 -22.05 -10.53 -16.75
N THR A 285 -22.22 -9.91 -15.58
CA THR A 285 -23.28 -8.97 -15.22
C THR A 285 -23.04 -7.54 -15.72
N ILE A 286 -21.85 -7.23 -16.26
CA ILE A 286 -21.51 -5.90 -16.77
C ILE A 286 -22.45 -5.50 -17.92
N ARG A 287 -23.11 -4.35 -17.77
CA ARG A 287 -23.79 -3.61 -18.84
C ARG A 287 -22.88 -2.46 -19.29
N LEU A 288 -22.03 -2.71 -20.28
CA LEU A 288 -21.12 -1.69 -20.83
C LEU A 288 -21.89 -0.75 -21.75
N VAL A 289 -22.31 0.41 -21.24
CA VAL A 289 -23.22 1.31 -21.96
C VAL A 289 -22.49 2.30 -22.88
N ALA A 290 -21.24 2.62 -22.56
CA ALA A 290 -20.37 3.38 -23.46
C ALA A 290 -18.89 3.09 -23.18
N ALA A 291 -18.07 3.20 -24.22
CA ALA A 291 -16.62 3.17 -24.10
C ALA A 291 -15.96 4.02 -25.18
N PHE A 292 -14.72 4.44 -24.98
CA PHE A 292 -13.95 5.10 -26.03
C PHE A 292 -12.45 4.86 -25.90
N ASP A 293 -11.74 4.86 -27.02
CA ASP A 293 -10.28 4.84 -27.08
C ASP A 293 -9.73 6.01 -27.92
N HIS A 294 -8.52 5.87 -28.44
CA HIS A 294 -7.90 6.86 -29.33
C HIS A 294 -8.51 6.87 -30.76
N ARG A 295 -9.33 5.88 -31.12
CA ARG A 295 -9.86 5.66 -32.47
C ARG A 295 -11.37 5.82 -32.54
N ASP A 296 -12.08 5.18 -31.63
CA ASP A 296 -13.50 4.88 -31.71
C ASP A 296 -14.24 5.26 -30.42
N ILE A 297 -15.53 5.56 -30.55
CA ILE A 297 -16.50 5.77 -29.47
C ILE A 297 -17.60 4.71 -29.65
N PHE A 298 -17.74 3.82 -28.67
CA PHE A 298 -18.74 2.77 -28.59
C PHE A 298 -19.90 3.22 -27.69
N ILE A 299 -21.15 3.02 -28.15
CA ILE A 299 -22.38 3.29 -27.40
C ILE A 299 -23.32 2.11 -27.56
N ASP A 300 -23.82 1.61 -26.45
CA ASP A 300 -24.88 0.61 -26.38
C ASP A 300 -25.90 1.04 -25.29
N PRO A 301 -27.06 1.59 -25.67
CA PRO A 301 -28.00 2.16 -24.70
C PRO A 301 -28.60 1.16 -23.70
N ASP A 302 -28.61 -0.13 -24.04
CA ASP A 302 -29.28 -1.16 -23.24
C ASP A 302 -28.69 -2.55 -23.55
N PRO A 303 -27.41 -2.78 -23.19
CA PRO A 303 -26.73 -4.03 -23.52
C PRO A 303 -27.31 -5.18 -22.68
N ASP A 304 -27.55 -6.32 -23.33
CA ASP A 304 -27.79 -7.59 -22.65
C ASP A 304 -26.46 -8.09 -22.04
N PRO A 305 -26.37 -8.34 -20.71
CA PRO A 305 -25.10 -8.70 -20.07
C PRO A 305 -24.45 -9.96 -20.65
N GLU A 306 -25.22 -11.02 -20.88
CA GLU A 306 -24.71 -12.33 -21.32
C GLU A 306 -24.21 -12.27 -22.77
N THR A 307 -25.04 -11.75 -23.67
CA THR A 307 -24.73 -11.64 -25.09
C THR A 307 -23.57 -10.67 -25.33
N SER A 308 -23.58 -9.51 -24.66
CA SER A 308 -22.49 -8.53 -24.77
C SER A 308 -21.20 -9.02 -24.12
N PHE A 309 -21.25 -9.85 -23.07
CA PHE A 309 -20.07 -10.49 -22.51
C PHE A 309 -19.43 -11.46 -23.51
N ALA A 310 -20.23 -12.33 -24.12
CA ALA A 310 -19.74 -13.26 -25.13
C ALA A 310 -19.06 -12.54 -26.30
N GLU A 311 -19.65 -11.43 -26.76
CA GLU A 311 -19.08 -10.62 -27.84
C GLU A 311 -17.80 -9.88 -27.42
N ARG A 312 -17.77 -9.27 -26.23
CA ARG A 312 -16.55 -8.67 -25.67
C ARG A 312 -15.43 -9.71 -25.56
N LYS A 313 -15.74 -10.93 -25.13
CA LYS A 313 -14.78 -12.03 -25.06
C LYS A 313 -14.25 -12.40 -26.45
N ARG A 314 -15.13 -12.51 -27.45
CA ARG A 314 -14.72 -12.75 -28.85
C ARG A 314 -13.74 -11.68 -29.33
N LEU A 315 -14.03 -10.39 -29.06
CA LEU A 315 -13.15 -9.28 -29.43
C LEU A 315 -11.79 -9.31 -28.73
N PHE A 316 -11.76 -9.70 -27.46
CA PHE A 316 -10.53 -9.83 -26.68
C PHE A 316 -9.62 -10.95 -27.22
N ASP A 317 -10.22 -12.05 -27.67
CA ASP A 317 -9.50 -13.23 -28.19
C ASP A 317 -8.97 -13.04 -29.63
N LEU A 318 -9.37 -11.96 -30.32
CA LEU A 318 -8.84 -11.64 -31.65
C LEU A 318 -7.37 -11.20 -31.57
N PRO A 319 -6.51 -11.59 -32.53
CA PRO A 319 -5.11 -11.16 -32.56
C PRO A 319 -4.93 -9.64 -32.62
N ARG A 320 -5.88 -8.94 -33.27
CA ARG A 320 -6.02 -7.48 -33.32
C ARG A 320 -7.52 -7.17 -33.36
N SER A 321 -7.94 -6.20 -32.57
CA SER A 321 -9.33 -5.74 -32.56
C SER A 321 -9.44 -4.23 -32.29
N SER A 322 -10.58 -3.66 -32.67
CA SER A 322 -11.09 -2.37 -32.19
C SER A 322 -12.60 -2.48 -31.95
N TRP A 323 -13.21 -1.41 -31.44
CA TRP A 323 -14.67 -1.34 -31.33
C TRP A 323 -15.39 -1.55 -32.66
N ARG A 324 -14.74 -1.26 -33.80
CA ARG A 324 -15.32 -1.47 -35.14
C ARG A 324 -15.54 -2.93 -35.50
N ASP A 325 -14.85 -3.84 -34.82
CA ASP A 325 -15.01 -5.29 -35.01
C ASP A 325 -16.18 -5.86 -34.22
N TYR A 326 -16.82 -5.07 -33.33
CA TYR A 326 -18.00 -5.46 -32.56
C TYR A 326 -19.18 -5.76 -33.50
N ASP A 327 -19.85 -6.89 -33.30
CA ASP A 327 -21.01 -7.26 -34.11
C ASP A 327 -22.17 -6.29 -33.87
N LYS A 328 -22.45 -5.46 -34.88
CA LYS A 328 -23.49 -4.43 -34.85
C LYS A 328 -24.89 -5.00 -34.64
N ALA A 329 -25.12 -6.27 -34.97
CA ALA A 329 -26.42 -6.91 -34.73
C ALA A 329 -26.69 -7.14 -33.24
N LEU A 330 -25.64 -7.15 -32.41
CA LEU A 330 -25.72 -7.35 -30.95
C LEU A 330 -25.78 -6.05 -30.15
N ILE A 331 -25.55 -4.90 -30.79
CA ILE A 331 -25.68 -3.58 -30.17
C ILE A 331 -27.17 -3.25 -30.06
N SER A 332 -27.62 -2.79 -28.88
CA SER A 332 -29.03 -2.47 -28.68
C SER A 332 -29.51 -1.32 -29.57
N LYS A 333 -30.83 -1.17 -29.66
CA LYS A 333 -31.47 -0.18 -30.53
C LYS A 333 -30.97 1.24 -30.20
N GLY A 334 -30.40 1.90 -31.21
CA GLY A 334 -29.91 3.27 -31.09
C GLY A 334 -28.43 3.38 -30.71
N GLY A 335 -27.76 2.26 -30.42
CA GLY A 335 -26.31 2.21 -30.23
C GLY A 335 -25.52 2.20 -31.53
N GLY A 336 -24.19 2.26 -31.40
CA GLY A 336 -23.27 2.19 -32.52
C GLY A 336 -21.82 2.46 -32.15
N VAL A 337 -20.96 2.35 -33.16
CA VAL A 337 -19.52 2.65 -33.08
C VAL A 337 -19.22 3.80 -34.01
N PHE A 338 -18.63 4.86 -33.47
CA PHE A 338 -18.37 6.12 -34.15
C PHE A 338 -16.88 6.45 -34.15
N PRO A 339 -16.29 6.93 -35.26
CA PRO A 339 -14.89 7.30 -35.28
C PRO A 339 -14.67 8.62 -34.51
N ARG A 340 -13.66 8.66 -33.64
CA ARG A 340 -13.27 9.86 -32.89
C ARG A 340 -12.80 11.00 -33.80
N SER A 341 -12.40 10.69 -35.04
CA SER A 341 -12.04 11.66 -36.07
C SER A 341 -13.23 12.23 -36.83
N ALA A 342 -14.47 11.84 -36.52
CA ALA A 342 -15.65 12.42 -37.16
C ALA A 342 -15.75 13.93 -36.91
N LYS A 343 -16.28 14.67 -37.87
CA LYS A 343 -16.62 16.09 -37.65
C LYS A 343 -17.86 16.24 -36.76
N GLU A 344 -18.79 15.30 -36.87
CA GLU A 344 -20.07 15.30 -36.18
C GLU A 344 -20.59 13.85 -36.08
N ILE A 345 -21.28 13.55 -34.99
CA ILE A 345 -21.94 12.28 -34.71
C ILE A 345 -23.43 12.56 -34.47
N ARG A 346 -24.30 11.86 -35.21
CA ARG A 346 -25.74 11.92 -35.02
C ARG A 346 -26.18 10.88 -34.00
N LEU A 347 -26.85 11.29 -32.94
CA LEU A 347 -27.31 10.42 -31.86
C LEU A 347 -28.77 10.03 -32.05
N SER A 348 -29.11 8.78 -31.72
CA SER A 348 -30.51 8.32 -31.71
C SER A 348 -31.24 8.86 -30.47
N PRO A 349 -32.60 8.81 -30.44
CA PRO A 349 -33.36 9.09 -29.22
C PRO A 349 -32.94 8.23 -28.01
N GLU A 350 -32.64 6.95 -28.22
CA GLU A 350 -32.22 6.01 -27.18
C GLU A 350 -30.84 6.38 -26.62
N ALA A 351 -29.84 6.63 -27.48
CA ALA A 351 -28.50 7.06 -27.06
C ALA A 351 -28.54 8.41 -26.32
N ARG A 352 -29.36 9.35 -26.78
CA ARG A 352 -29.59 10.63 -26.10
C ARG A 352 -30.21 10.47 -24.72
N GLY A 353 -31.22 9.61 -24.60
CA GLY A 353 -31.86 9.31 -23.33
C GLY A 353 -30.89 8.70 -22.31
N MET A 354 -30.04 7.78 -22.76
CA MET A 354 -29.00 7.17 -21.93
C MET A 354 -27.93 8.21 -21.50
N LEU A 355 -27.44 9.03 -22.44
CA LEU A 355 -26.38 10.03 -22.16
C LEU A 355 -26.88 11.28 -21.42
N GLY A 356 -28.19 11.55 -21.42
CA GLY A 356 -28.75 12.81 -20.96
C GLY A 356 -28.41 14.00 -21.87
N VAL A 357 -28.36 13.78 -23.19
CA VAL A 357 -28.01 14.81 -24.19
C VAL A 357 -29.24 15.16 -25.03
N ASP A 358 -29.60 16.45 -25.10
CA ASP A 358 -30.77 16.89 -25.88
C ASP A 358 -30.48 16.96 -27.40
N ALA A 359 -29.28 17.41 -27.76
CA ALA A 359 -28.87 17.61 -29.15
C ALA A 359 -28.83 16.29 -29.93
N ASP A 360 -29.39 16.28 -31.14
CA ASP A 360 -29.34 15.11 -32.04
C ASP A 360 -28.01 15.00 -32.80
N ARG A 361 -27.14 16.01 -32.69
CA ARG A 361 -25.81 16.10 -33.30
C ARG A 361 -24.81 16.60 -32.27
N THR A 362 -23.66 15.93 -32.18
CA THR A 362 -22.57 16.29 -31.27
C THR A 362 -21.23 16.14 -31.97
N THR A 363 -20.23 16.89 -31.54
CA THR A 363 -18.84 16.58 -31.87
C THR A 363 -18.36 15.38 -31.04
N PRO A 364 -17.34 14.62 -31.50
CA PRO A 364 -16.76 13.56 -30.68
C PRO A 364 -16.28 14.02 -29.29
N GLN A 365 -15.81 15.27 -29.18
CA GLN A 365 -15.35 15.82 -27.91
C GLN A 365 -16.50 16.07 -26.93
N GLU A 366 -17.60 16.66 -27.41
CA GLU A 366 -18.82 16.83 -26.61
C GLU A 366 -19.42 15.49 -26.18
N LEU A 367 -19.40 14.50 -27.08
CA LEU A 367 -19.88 13.16 -26.79
C LEU A 367 -19.05 12.47 -25.70
N ILE A 368 -17.71 12.54 -25.78
CA ILE A 368 -16.83 11.98 -24.74
C ILE A 368 -17.06 12.67 -23.40
N ARG A 369 -17.25 14.00 -23.37
CA ARG A 369 -17.60 14.71 -22.13
C ARG A 369 -18.90 14.20 -21.54
N ALA A 370 -19.94 14.01 -22.37
CA ALA A 370 -21.21 13.44 -21.92
C ALA A 370 -21.04 12.02 -21.37
N ILE A 371 -20.23 11.17 -22.02
CA ILE A 371 -19.89 9.82 -21.56
C ILE A 371 -19.18 9.85 -20.19
N LEU A 372 -18.28 10.81 -19.94
CA LEU A 372 -17.58 10.91 -18.65
C LEU A 372 -18.50 11.38 -17.51
N THR A 373 -19.62 12.05 -17.81
CA THR A 373 -20.54 12.63 -16.82
C THR A 373 -21.88 11.92 -16.74
N VAL A 374 -22.08 10.83 -17.49
CA VAL A 374 -23.33 10.08 -17.51
C VAL A 374 -23.57 9.36 -16.18
N PRO A 375 -24.81 9.27 -15.67
CA PRO A 375 -25.11 8.49 -14.48
C PRO A 375 -24.93 6.99 -14.73
N VAL A 376 -23.93 6.38 -14.08
CA VAL A 376 -23.64 4.93 -14.14
C VAL A 376 -23.17 4.40 -12.78
N ASP A 377 -23.14 3.08 -12.63
CA ASP A 377 -22.63 2.46 -11.42
C ASP A 377 -21.10 2.52 -11.36
N LEU A 378 -20.40 2.23 -12.46
CA LEU A 378 -18.93 2.22 -12.54
C LEU A 378 -18.39 3.05 -13.70
N LEU A 379 -17.41 3.91 -13.40
CA LEU A 379 -16.51 4.50 -14.38
C LEU A 379 -15.14 3.79 -14.30
N TRP A 380 -14.77 3.08 -15.36
CA TRP A 380 -13.58 2.24 -15.43
C TRP A 380 -12.48 2.86 -16.30
N PHE A 381 -11.31 3.12 -15.72
CA PHE A 381 -10.15 3.60 -16.45
C PHE A 381 -9.25 2.43 -16.84
N GLY A 382 -9.36 1.96 -18.08
CA GLY A 382 -8.49 0.95 -18.67
C GLY A 382 -7.39 1.51 -19.59
N GLY A 383 -7.43 2.81 -19.89
CA GLY A 383 -6.49 3.55 -20.73
C GLY A 383 -5.83 4.71 -19.98
N ILE A 384 -4.63 5.10 -20.42
CA ILE A 384 -3.83 6.18 -19.82
C ILE A 384 -4.35 7.54 -20.30
N GLY A 385 -4.45 8.49 -19.37
CA GLY A 385 -4.79 9.88 -19.65
C GLY A 385 -5.50 10.50 -18.46
N THR A 386 -5.38 11.81 -18.27
CA THR A 386 -6.06 12.51 -17.18
C THR A 386 -7.34 13.15 -17.67
N TYR A 387 -8.46 12.50 -17.38
CA TYR A 387 -9.79 12.87 -17.88
C TYR A 387 -10.58 13.70 -16.88
N VAL A 388 -10.24 13.64 -15.60
CA VAL A 388 -10.93 14.39 -14.54
C VAL A 388 -9.94 15.23 -13.75
N ARG A 389 -10.30 16.48 -13.50
CA ARG A 389 -9.59 17.38 -12.58
C ARG A 389 -10.51 17.92 -11.49
N ALA A 390 -9.96 18.56 -10.46
CA ALA A 390 -10.77 19.35 -9.55
C ALA A 390 -11.36 20.58 -10.26
N SER A 391 -12.51 21.04 -9.79
CA SER A 391 -13.18 22.26 -10.26
C SER A 391 -12.27 23.50 -10.15
N GLY A 392 -11.42 23.55 -9.13
CA GLY A 392 -10.44 24.62 -8.91
C GLY A 392 -9.09 24.49 -9.64
N GLU A 393 -8.89 23.47 -10.47
CA GLU A 393 -7.69 23.32 -11.31
C GLU A 393 -7.93 23.86 -12.73
N THR A 394 -6.88 24.25 -13.46
CA THR A 394 -6.99 24.58 -14.89
C THR A 394 -6.49 23.40 -15.73
N ASP A 395 -6.97 23.24 -16.96
CA ASP A 395 -6.49 22.19 -17.86
C ASP A 395 -4.97 22.28 -18.10
N GLU A 396 -4.45 23.51 -18.26
CA GLU A 396 -3.02 23.79 -18.41
C GLU A 396 -2.18 23.25 -17.25
N SER A 397 -2.68 23.39 -16.01
CA SER A 397 -1.96 22.94 -14.81
C SER A 397 -1.83 21.42 -14.69
N VAL A 398 -2.64 20.64 -15.41
CA VAL A 398 -2.59 19.17 -15.35
C VAL A 398 -1.50 18.57 -16.25
N GLY A 399 -1.10 19.27 -17.31
CA GLY A 399 0.02 18.85 -18.17
C GLY A 399 -0.29 17.73 -19.17
N ASP A 400 -1.56 17.36 -19.36
CA ASP A 400 -2.01 16.38 -20.37
C ASP A 400 -2.84 17.05 -21.48
N ARG A 401 -2.15 17.76 -22.38
CA ARG A 401 -2.76 18.58 -23.42
C ARG A 401 -3.65 17.80 -24.39
N ALA A 402 -3.40 16.51 -24.57
CA ALA A 402 -4.18 15.67 -25.48
C ALA A 402 -5.63 15.50 -25.01
N ASN A 403 -5.85 15.60 -23.70
CA ASN A 403 -7.17 15.43 -23.08
C ASN A 403 -7.85 16.74 -22.68
N ASP A 404 -7.22 17.91 -22.81
CA ASP A 404 -7.82 19.21 -22.48
C ASP A 404 -9.22 19.42 -23.12
N PRO A 405 -9.45 19.11 -24.43
CA PRO A 405 -10.76 19.31 -25.04
C PRO A 405 -11.86 18.38 -24.52
N ILE A 406 -11.51 17.31 -23.78
CA ILE A 406 -12.47 16.32 -23.27
C ILE A 406 -12.48 16.21 -21.75
N ARG A 407 -11.55 16.86 -21.05
CA ARG A 407 -11.43 16.83 -19.60
C ARG A 407 -12.68 17.40 -18.94
N VAL A 408 -13.14 16.74 -17.88
CA VAL A 408 -14.26 17.18 -17.06
C VAL A 408 -13.79 17.47 -15.63
N THR A 409 -14.65 18.12 -14.86
CA THR A 409 -14.41 18.40 -13.44
C THR A 409 -15.07 17.35 -12.55
N ALA A 410 -14.48 17.10 -11.38
CA ALA A 410 -14.96 16.08 -10.45
C ALA A 410 -16.39 16.32 -9.96
N ASP A 411 -16.85 17.57 -9.93
CA ASP A 411 -18.22 17.95 -9.60
C ASP A 411 -19.26 17.62 -10.67
N ALA A 412 -18.82 17.38 -11.90
CA ALA A 412 -19.66 16.95 -13.00
C ALA A 412 -19.88 15.43 -13.01
N LEU A 413 -19.10 14.66 -12.24
CA LEU A 413 -19.24 13.21 -12.17
C LEU A 413 -20.60 12.80 -11.58
N ARG A 414 -21.15 11.71 -12.10
CA ARG A 414 -22.42 11.10 -11.67
C ARG A 414 -22.31 9.60 -11.44
N CYS A 415 -21.11 9.04 -11.55
CA CYS A 415 -20.85 7.63 -11.27
C CYS A 415 -20.84 7.34 -9.76
N LYS A 416 -21.21 6.13 -9.35
CA LYS A 416 -21.12 5.70 -7.94
C LYS A 416 -19.70 5.29 -7.55
N VAL A 417 -19.04 4.51 -8.41
CA VAL A 417 -17.71 3.94 -8.20
C VAL A 417 -16.78 4.34 -9.35
N ILE A 418 -15.51 4.62 -9.02
CA ILE A 418 -14.42 4.73 -9.99
C ILE A 418 -13.41 3.62 -9.74
N GLY A 419 -13.01 2.91 -10.79
CA GLY A 419 -11.89 1.97 -10.75
C GLY A 419 -10.75 2.46 -11.64
N GLU A 420 -9.57 2.72 -11.05
CA GLU A 420 -8.39 3.18 -11.78
C GLU A 420 -7.43 2.04 -12.10
N GLY A 421 -7.82 1.20 -13.08
CA GLY A 421 -6.95 0.14 -13.59
C GLY A 421 -5.71 0.67 -14.34
N ALA A 422 -5.83 1.80 -15.01
CA ALA A 422 -4.73 2.53 -15.66
C ALA A 422 -4.22 3.66 -14.76
N ASN A 423 -3.03 4.20 -15.07
CA ASN A 423 -2.47 5.31 -14.32
C ASN A 423 -3.05 6.66 -14.78
N LEU A 424 -3.12 7.60 -13.84
CA LEU A 424 -3.40 9.02 -14.05
C LEU A 424 -4.80 9.36 -14.59
N GLY A 425 -5.81 8.52 -14.33
CA GLY A 425 -7.19 8.78 -14.76
C GLY A 425 -7.74 10.11 -14.23
N LEU A 426 -7.40 10.42 -12.98
CA LEU A 426 -7.77 11.64 -12.27
C LEU A 426 -6.55 12.36 -11.68
N THR A 427 -6.62 13.68 -11.56
CA THR A 427 -5.71 14.45 -10.69
C THR A 427 -5.96 14.09 -9.22
N GLN A 428 -4.95 14.22 -8.36
CA GLN A 428 -5.12 13.95 -6.93
C GLN A 428 -6.20 14.84 -6.30
N ARG A 429 -6.24 16.13 -6.65
CA ARG A 429 -7.29 17.05 -6.17
C ARG A 429 -8.67 16.66 -6.72
N GLY A 430 -8.74 16.20 -7.96
CA GLY A 430 -9.97 15.67 -8.56
C GLY A 430 -10.50 14.43 -7.83
N ARG A 431 -9.61 13.52 -7.39
CA ARG A 431 -10.00 12.37 -6.57
C ARG A 431 -10.58 12.79 -5.23
N ILE A 432 -9.94 13.76 -4.56
CA ILE A 432 -10.40 14.30 -3.27
C ILE A 432 -11.80 14.92 -3.42
N GLU A 433 -12.02 15.77 -4.43
CA GLU A 433 -13.33 16.38 -4.67
C GLU A 433 -14.40 15.35 -5.01
N ALA A 434 -14.09 14.34 -5.84
CA ALA A 434 -15.02 13.25 -6.14
C ALA A 434 -15.40 12.46 -4.88
N SER A 435 -14.41 12.14 -4.03
CA SER A 435 -14.63 11.42 -2.76
C SER A 435 -15.50 12.24 -1.80
N GLN A 436 -15.27 13.54 -1.68
CA GLN A 436 -16.10 14.45 -0.86
C GLN A 436 -17.57 14.51 -1.33
N ARG A 437 -17.83 14.19 -2.60
CA ARG A 437 -19.17 14.14 -3.19
C ARG A 437 -19.81 12.75 -3.11
N GLY A 438 -19.16 11.80 -2.44
CA GLY A 438 -19.67 10.45 -2.21
C GLY A 438 -19.32 9.44 -3.29
N VAL A 439 -18.51 9.80 -4.29
CA VAL A 439 -17.96 8.82 -5.24
C VAL A 439 -16.99 7.91 -4.51
N LYS A 440 -17.14 6.59 -4.67
CA LYS A 440 -16.24 5.59 -4.06
C LYS A 440 -15.04 5.36 -4.97
N LEU A 441 -13.85 5.71 -4.48
CA LEU A 441 -12.58 5.54 -5.18
C LEU A 441 -11.38 5.52 -4.22
N ASN A 442 -10.26 4.97 -4.69
CA ASN A 442 -8.94 5.16 -4.08
C ASN A 442 -8.05 5.98 -5.04
N THR A 443 -6.75 5.72 -5.02
CA THR A 443 -5.81 6.18 -6.06
C THR A 443 -5.41 5.02 -6.96
N ASP A 444 -5.01 5.32 -8.19
CA ASP A 444 -4.42 4.36 -9.12
C ASP A 444 -3.26 3.55 -8.51
N ALA A 445 -2.43 4.19 -7.68
CA ALA A 445 -1.33 3.53 -6.97
C ALA A 445 -1.80 2.40 -6.04
N ILE A 446 -3.02 2.45 -5.51
CA ILE A 446 -3.64 1.37 -4.74
C ILE A 446 -4.24 0.33 -5.68
N ASP A 447 -5.13 0.78 -6.58
CA ASP A 447 -5.96 -0.08 -7.41
C ASP A 447 -5.08 -0.96 -8.33
N ASN A 448 -4.14 -0.37 -9.07
CA ASN A 448 -3.37 -1.08 -10.10
C ASN A 448 -1.98 -1.56 -9.65
N SER A 449 -1.74 -1.62 -8.33
CA SER A 449 -0.48 -2.08 -7.72
C SER A 449 -0.14 -3.54 -8.00
N ALA A 450 -1.13 -4.37 -8.35
CA ALA A 450 -0.93 -5.80 -8.61
C ALA A 450 0.13 -6.05 -9.70
N GLY A 451 0.12 -5.26 -10.78
CA GLY A 451 1.12 -5.40 -11.85
C GLY A 451 2.55 -5.19 -11.34
N VAL A 452 2.79 -4.16 -10.53
CA VAL A 452 4.14 -3.93 -10.01
C VAL A 452 4.55 -5.01 -8.99
N ASN A 453 3.59 -5.50 -8.20
CA ASN A 453 3.82 -6.55 -7.21
C ASN A 453 4.11 -7.93 -7.85
N THR A 454 3.41 -8.32 -8.92
CA THR A 454 3.73 -9.57 -9.66
C THR A 454 5.15 -9.58 -10.16
N SER A 455 5.61 -8.48 -10.73
CA SER A 455 6.98 -8.39 -11.21
C SER A 455 8.03 -8.38 -10.09
N ASP A 456 7.71 -7.82 -8.91
CA ASP A 456 8.61 -7.90 -7.75
C ASP A 456 8.79 -9.36 -7.31
N VAL A 457 7.67 -10.10 -7.22
CA VAL A 457 7.68 -11.53 -6.92
C VAL A 457 8.43 -12.32 -7.99
N GLU A 458 8.24 -12.00 -9.28
CA GLU A 458 8.99 -12.61 -10.38
C GLU A 458 10.51 -12.46 -10.21
N VAL A 459 10.97 -11.23 -9.97
CA VAL A 459 12.41 -10.92 -9.81
C VAL A 459 12.97 -11.69 -8.62
N ASN A 460 12.29 -11.67 -7.47
CA ASN A 460 12.76 -12.38 -6.28
C ASN A 460 12.72 -13.91 -6.43
N ILE A 461 11.75 -14.48 -7.15
CA ILE A 461 11.76 -15.92 -7.47
C ILE A 461 12.97 -16.25 -8.36
N LYS A 462 13.27 -15.42 -9.37
CA LYS A 462 14.44 -15.63 -10.24
C LYS A 462 15.76 -15.51 -9.46
N ILE A 463 15.88 -14.55 -8.55
CA ILE A 463 17.03 -14.41 -7.65
C ILE A 463 17.15 -15.65 -6.76
N ALA A 464 16.08 -16.11 -6.12
CA ALA A 464 16.08 -17.34 -5.33
C ALA A 464 16.55 -18.56 -6.15
N LEU A 465 16.02 -18.72 -7.36
CA LEU A 465 16.34 -19.85 -8.23
C LEU A 465 17.74 -19.76 -8.87
N SER A 466 18.47 -18.66 -8.70
CA SER A 466 19.85 -18.54 -9.18
C SER A 466 20.80 -19.51 -8.49
N LEU A 467 20.64 -19.75 -7.19
CA LEU A 467 21.46 -20.69 -6.41
C LEU A 467 21.32 -22.15 -6.91
N PRO A 468 20.11 -22.76 -6.94
CA PRO A 468 19.96 -24.12 -7.45
C PRO A 468 20.34 -24.24 -8.95
N ARG A 469 20.27 -23.15 -9.73
CA ARG A 469 20.83 -23.12 -11.10
C ARG A 469 22.36 -23.19 -11.11
N ARG A 470 23.03 -22.35 -10.31
CA ARG A 470 24.49 -22.30 -10.22
C ARG A 470 25.08 -23.63 -9.75
N ASP A 471 24.42 -24.29 -8.80
CA ASP A 471 24.89 -25.55 -8.23
C ASP A 471 24.42 -26.79 -9.04
N GLY A 472 23.73 -26.58 -10.17
CA GLY A 472 23.32 -27.64 -11.10
C GLY A 472 22.08 -28.46 -10.69
N ARG A 473 21.41 -28.11 -9.58
CA ARG A 473 20.16 -28.75 -9.12
C ARG A 473 18.96 -28.43 -10.03
N LEU A 474 19.00 -27.32 -10.75
CA LEU A 474 17.91 -26.84 -11.59
C LEU A 474 18.43 -26.34 -12.96
N THR A 475 17.93 -26.92 -14.04
CA THR A 475 18.21 -26.43 -15.40
C THR A 475 17.37 -25.20 -15.74
N LEU A 476 17.79 -24.40 -16.73
CA LEU A 476 17.02 -23.23 -17.19
C LEU A 476 15.61 -23.60 -17.67
N GLU A 477 15.49 -24.71 -18.40
CA GLU A 477 14.21 -25.24 -18.88
C GLU A 477 13.27 -25.58 -17.71
N ASN A 478 13.76 -26.34 -16.73
CA ASN A 478 12.98 -26.71 -15.55
C ASN A 478 12.65 -25.50 -14.67
N ARG A 479 13.53 -24.48 -14.61
CA ARG A 479 13.26 -23.20 -13.93
C ARG A 479 12.08 -22.47 -14.57
N ASN A 480 12.07 -22.37 -15.90
CA ASN A 480 10.99 -21.71 -16.64
C ASN A 480 9.67 -22.48 -16.51
N ALA A 481 9.71 -23.81 -16.55
CA ALA A 481 8.54 -24.65 -16.30
C ALA A 481 7.98 -24.43 -14.89
N LEU A 482 8.84 -24.40 -13.87
CA LEU A 482 8.46 -24.12 -12.48
C LEU A 482 7.84 -22.73 -12.31
N LEU A 483 8.38 -21.69 -12.96
CA LEU A 483 7.75 -20.36 -12.94
C LEU A 483 6.31 -20.42 -13.45
N GLY A 484 6.08 -21.15 -14.55
CA GLY A 484 4.76 -21.35 -15.13
C GLY A 484 3.78 -22.04 -14.18
N THR A 485 4.20 -23.08 -13.46
CA THR A 485 3.31 -23.81 -12.51
C THR A 485 2.87 -22.94 -11.33
N MET A 486 3.69 -21.97 -10.92
CA MET A 486 3.41 -21.08 -9.78
C MET A 486 2.51 -19.88 -10.13
N THR A 487 2.06 -19.71 -11.39
CA THR A 487 1.35 -18.50 -11.86
C THR A 487 0.14 -18.13 -11.00
N GLU A 488 -0.78 -19.06 -10.72
CA GLU A 488 -1.99 -18.75 -9.94
C GLU A 488 -1.70 -18.52 -8.45
N GLU A 489 -0.67 -19.17 -7.89
CA GLU A 489 -0.26 -18.91 -6.51
C GLU A 489 0.35 -17.50 -6.37
N VAL A 490 1.20 -17.10 -7.33
CA VAL A 490 1.70 -15.71 -7.41
C VAL A 490 0.55 -14.73 -7.57
N ALA A 491 -0.48 -15.06 -8.37
CA ALA A 491 -1.68 -14.24 -8.48
C ALA A 491 -2.38 -14.07 -7.12
N ALA A 492 -2.56 -15.15 -6.38
CA ALA A 492 -3.22 -15.11 -5.07
C ALA A 492 -2.42 -14.28 -4.04
N LEU A 493 -1.10 -14.44 -3.99
CA LEU A 493 -0.22 -13.67 -3.11
C LEU A 493 -0.31 -12.17 -3.40
N VAL A 494 -0.30 -11.79 -4.68
CA VAL A 494 -0.39 -10.40 -5.13
C VAL A 494 -1.78 -9.80 -4.84
N LEU A 495 -2.85 -10.50 -5.22
CA LEU A 495 -4.22 -10.01 -5.03
C LEU A 495 -4.59 -9.87 -3.55
N ARG A 496 -4.00 -10.68 -2.68
CA ARG A 496 -4.13 -10.51 -1.23
C ARG A 496 -3.66 -9.14 -0.76
N ASN A 497 -2.61 -8.56 -1.36
CA ASN A 497 -2.18 -7.20 -1.04
C ASN A 497 -3.22 -6.16 -1.51
N ASN A 498 -3.78 -6.29 -2.71
CA ASN A 498 -4.85 -5.39 -3.18
C ASN A 498 -6.10 -5.47 -2.28
N TYR A 499 -6.48 -6.68 -1.86
CA TYR A 499 -7.58 -6.89 -0.94
C TYR A 499 -7.34 -6.21 0.42
N GLN A 500 -6.15 -6.38 0.99
CA GLN A 500 -5.82 -5.85 2.32
C GLN A 500 -5.60 -4.33 2.34
N GLN A 501 -4.98 -3.76 1.31
CA GLN A 501 -4.76 -2.30 1.25
C GLN A 501 -6.09 -1.55 1.18
N THR A 502 -7.01 -2.05 0.35
CA THR A 502 -8.34 -1.45 0.22
C THR A 502 -9.15 -1.61 1.51
N LEU A 503 -8.96 -2.71 2.28
CA LEU A 503 -9.53 -2.87 3.63
C LEU A 503 -9.00 -1.84 4.61
N ALA A 504 -7.68 -1.65 4.65
CA ALA A 504 -7.04 -0.71 5.55
C ALA A 504 -7.59 0.71 5.34
N LEU A 505 -7.83 1.10 4.09
CA LEU A 505 -8.46 2.39 3.75
C LEU A 505 -9.90 2.49 4.23
N SER A 506 -10.69 1.43 4.12
CA SER A 506 -12.08 1.42 4.59
C SER A 506 -12.17 1.49 6.12
N LEU A 507 -11.27 0.81 6.83
CA LEU A 507 -11.20 0.92 8.28
C LEU A 507 -10.74 2.31 8.73
N ALA A 508 -9.78 2.91 8.03
CA ALA A 508 -9.33 4.28 8.31
C ALA A 508 -10.42 5.34 8.00
N GLU A 509 -11.13 5.21 6.88
CA GLU A 509 -12.27 6.07 6.52
C GLU A 509 -13.37 6.00 7.59
N ARG A 510 -13.68 4.78 8.06
CA ARG A 510 -14.66 4.53 9.11
C ARG A 510 -14.31 5.22 10.44
N ARG A 511 -13.04 5.18 10.88
CA ARG A 511 -12.60 5.85 12.12
C ARG A 511 -12.76 7.37 12.06
N GLY A 512 -12.73 7.94 10.85
CA GLY A 512 -13.04 9.35 10.63
C GLY A 512 -12.21 10.29 11.49
N LEU A 513 -12.88 11.11 12.33
CA LEU A 513 -12.23 12.14 13.14
C LEU A 513 -11.44 11.59 14.34
N GLU A 514 -11.72 10.36 14.78
CA GLU A 514 -10.99 9.71 15.89
C GLU A 514 -9.49 9.60 15.57
N ASP A 515 -9.16 9.31 14.31
CA ASP A 515 -7.79 9.13 13.86
C ASP A 515 -7.10 10.43 13.43
N LEU A 516 -7.85 11.52 13.25
CA LEU A 516 -7.33 12.75 12.63
C LEU A 516 -6.14 13.34 13.40
N GLY A 517 -6.17 13.29 14.74
CA GLY A 517 -5.06 13.72 15.58
C GLY A 517 -3.78 12.90 15.34
N PHE A 518 -3.90 11.58 15.22
CA PHE A 518 -2.77 10.71 14.92
C PHE A 518 -2.30 10.82 13.47
N GLN A 519 -3.21 11.08 12.52
CA GLN A 519 -2.87 11.36 11.12
C GLN A 519 -2.07 12.65 11.00
N GLN A 520 -2.47 13.70 11.73
CA GLN A 520 -1.71 14.95 11.84
C GLN A 520 -0.31 14.70 12.41
N ARG A 521 -0.23 13.94 13.52
CA ARG A 521 1.04 13.57 14.13
C ARG A 521 1.95 12.79 13.19
N LEU A 522 1.41 11.82 12.45
CA LEU A 522 2.14 11.07 11.42
C LEU A 522 2.73 12.00 10.36
N MET A 523 1.92 12.90 9.80
CA MET A 523 2.40 13.87 8.80
C MET A 523 3.55 14.73 9.34
N GLN A 524 3.41 15.26 10.56
CA GLN A 524 4.46 16.06 11.20
C GLN A 524 5.75 15.26 11.49
N THR A 525 5.63 13.99 11.83
CA THR A 525 6.79 13.09 12.04
C THR A 525 7.52 12.86 10.72
N LEU A 526 6.80 12.52 9.66
CA LEU A 526 7.37 12.27 8.33
C LEU A 526 8.02 13.54 7.74
N GLU A 527 7.41 14.72 7.91
CA GLU A 527 8.00 15.99 7.49
C GLU A 527 9.31 16.29 8.23
N ARG A 528 9.36 16.02 9.54
CA ARG A 528 10.56 16.22 10.36
C ARG A 528 11.69 15.27 9.95
N GLN A 529 11.36 14.06 9.50
CA GLN A 529 12.30 13.08 8.95
C GLN A 529 12.71 13.41 7.50
N GLY A 530 12.09 14.41 6.86
CA GLY A 530 12.33 14.76 5.46
C GLY A 530 11.77 13.75 4.47
N GLU A 531 10.83 12.90 4.89
CA GLU A 531 10.24 11.83 4.10
C GLU A 531 8.97 12.26 3.37
N LEU A 532 8.27 13.27 3.89
CA LEU A 532 7.02 13.79 3.33
C LEU A 532 7.11 15.30 3.08
N ASP A 533 6.57 15.73 1.93
CA ASP A 533 6.19 17.11 1.67
C ASP A 533 4.69 17.16 1.37
N ARG A 534 3.91 17.71 2.31
CA ARG A 534 2.44 17.74 2.21
C ARG A 534 1.95 18.55 1.01
N SER A 535 2.66 19.60 0.61
CA SER A 535 2.26 20.43 -0.54
C SER A 535 2.40 19.66 -1.85
N VAL A 536 3.48 18.88 -1.98
CA VAL A 536 3.75 18.02 -3.12
C VAL A 536 2.71 16.90 -3.20
N GLU A 537 2.31 16.32 -2.07
CA GLU A 537 1.35 15.21 -2.02
C GLU A 537 -0.12 15.65 -1.90
N PHE A 538 -0.40 16.96 -1.96
CA PHE A 538 -1.74 17.54 -1.85
C PHE A 538 -2.46 17.19 -0.53
N LEU A 539 -1.70 17.04 0.56
CA LEU A 539 -2.21 16.82 1.91
C LEU A 539 -2.43 18.17 2.64
N PRO A 540 -3.42 18.24 3.56
CA PRO A 540 -3.72 19.49 4.27
C PRO A 540 -2.62 19.86 5.30
N ASP A 541 -2.32 21.15 5.38
CA ASP A 541 -1.48 21.71 6.45
C ASP A 541 -2.23 21.73 7.81
N ASP A 542 -1.54 22.13 8.87
CA ASP A 542 -2.09 22.13 10.23
C ASP A 542 -3.26 23.11 10.39
N VAL A 543 -3.28 24.21 9.64
CA VAL A 543 -4.38 25.19 9.65
C VAL A 543 -5.62 24.59 8.99
N ALA A 544 -5.45 23.96 7.83
CA ALA A 544 -6.53 23.27 7.12
C ALA A 544 -7.08 22.09 7.94
N LEU A 545 -6.24 21.33 8.64
CA LEU A 545 -6.67 20.25 9.53
C LEU A 545 -7.49 20.76 10.72
N ALA A 546 -7.08 21.88 11.33
CA ALA A 546 -7.83 22.51 12.42
C ALA A 546 -9.21 22.99 11.95
N GLU A 547 -9.30 23.61 10.78
CA GLU A 547 -10.58 24.04 10.20
C GLU A 547 -11.48 22.85 9.81
N ARG A 548 -10.89 21.78 9.26
CA ARG A 548 -11.60 20.53 8.97
C ARG A 548 -12.17 19.89 10.23
N ARG A 549 -11.41 19.86 11.33
CA ARG A 549 -11.87 19.35 12.63
C ARG A 549 -13.11 20.11 13.12
N LYS A 550 -13.11 21.46 13.03
CA LYS A 550 -14.28 22.29 13.40
C LYS A 550 -15.52 22.02 12.54
N ARG A 551 -15.33 21.57 11.30
CA ARG A 551 -16.39 21.25 10.34
C ARG A 551 -16.80 19.78 10.33
N ASN A 552 -16.24 18.96 11.23
CA ASN A 552 -16.40 17.51 11.26
C ASN A 552 -16.04 16.82 9.93
N GLN A 553 -14.96 17.27 9.29
CA GLN A 553 -14.49 16.76 8.00
C GLN A 553 -13.21 15.94 8.19
N PRO A 554 -13.26 14.59 8.14
CA PRO A 554 -12.06 13.77 8.18
C PRO A 554 -11.27 13.84 6.86
N LEU A 555 -10.13 13.14 6.79
CA LEU A 555 -9.44 12.89 5.52
C LEU A 555 -10.25 11.95 4.64
N THR A 556 -10.17 12.18 3.33
CA THR A 556 -10.81 11.35 2.29
C THR A 556 -9.97 10.12 1.96
N ARG A 557 -10.56 9.08 1.33
CA ARG A 557 -9.82 7.87 0.93
C ARG A 557 -8.58 8.15 0.07
N PRO A 558 -8.59 9.08 -0.91
CA PRO A 558 -7.39 9.42 -1.68
C PRO A 558 -6.27 10.04 -0.83
N GLU A 559 -6.61 10.82 0.20
CA GLU A 559 -5.63 11.36 1.16
C GLU A 559 -5.08 10.25 2.07
N LEU A 560 -5.96 9.35 2.55
CA LEU A 560 -5.58 8.18 3.35
C LEU A 560 -4.68 7.21 2.57
N ALA A 561 -4.90 7.04 1.26
CA ALA A 561 -4.06 6.22 0.39
C ALA A 561 -2.61 6.71 0.33
N VAL A 562 -2.41 8.03 0.29
CA VAL A 562 -1.08 8.63 0.38
C VAL A 562 -0.46 8.34 1.74
N LEU A 563 -1.17 8.62 2.84
CA LEU A 563 -0.64 8.37 4.19
C LEU A 563 -0.32 6.90 4.44
N LEU A 564 -1.14 5.97 3.92
CA LEU A 564 -0.89 4.53 4.01
C LEU A 564 0.44 4.15 3.34
N ALA A 565 0.72 4.70 2.16
CA ALA A 565 1.97 4.43 1.44
C ALA A 565 3.19 4.98 2.18
N TYR A 566 3.15 6.23 2.63
CA TYR A 566 4.27 6.82 3.37
C TYR A 566 4.51 6.14 4.72
N ALA A 567 3.45 5.74 5.44
CA ALA A 567 3.59 4.94 6.66
C ALA A 567 4.32 3.62 6.43
N LYS A 568 4.06 2.94 5.29
CA LYS A 568 4.77 1.72 4.91
C LYS A 568 6.23 1.98 4.55
N ILE A 569 6.50 3.01 3.75
CA ILE A 569 7.86 3.37 3.30
C ILE A 569 8.75 3.71 4.50
N SER A 570 8.23 4.52 5.42
CA SER A 570 8.93 4.92 6.65
C SER A 570 9.21 3.70 7.53
N LEU A 571 8.16 2.94 7.86
CA LEU A 571 8.28 1.74 8.70
C LEU A 571 9.21 0.69 8.07
N TYR A 572 9.15 0.47 6.76
CA TYR A 572 10.06 -0.43 6.05
C TYR A 572 11.52 -0.05 6.30
N SER A 573 11.85 1.24 6.17
CA SER A 573 13.22 1.73 6.35
C SER A 573 13.71 1.53 7.79
N GLU A 574 12.86 1.85 8.77
CA GLU A 574 13.16 1.66 10.19
C GLU A 574 13.33 0.17 10.57
N LEU A 575 12.51 -0.72 10.01
CA LEU A 575 12.63 -2.16 10.25
C LEU A 575 13.87 -2.75 9.58
N LEU A 576 14.18 -2.34 8.35
CA LEU A 576 15.34 -2.82 7.60
C LEU A 576 16.66 -2.46 8.29
N ASP A 577 16.75 -1.29 8.91
CA ASP A 577 17.93 -0.82 9.64
C ASP A 577 18.04 -1.38 11.07
N SER A 578 17.20 -2.36 11.42
CA SER A 578 17.16 -2.99 12.75
C SER A 578 17.49 -4.49 12.72
N ALA A 579 17.50 -5.14 13.89
CA ALA A 579 17.66 -6.59 14.02
C ALA A 579 16.37 -7.38 13.71
N VAL A 580 15.23 -6.71 13.47
CA VAL A 580 13.94 -7.36 13.20
C VAL A 580 14.00 -8.42 12.09
N PRO A 581 14.63 -8.16 10.93
CA PRO A 581 14.67 -9.16 9.85
C PRO A 581 15.52 -10.40 10.18
N ASP A 582 16.34 -10.36 11.24
CA ASP A 582 17.21 -11.47 11.65
C ASP A 582 16.56 -12.35 12.73
N ASP A 583 15.45 -11.90 13.35
CA ASP A 583 14.75 -12.69 14.37
C ASP A 583 14.19 -13.99 13.76
N PRO A 584 14.40 -15.17 14.39
CA PRO A 584 13.96 -16.44 13.84
C PRO A 584 12.43 -16.58 13.66
N TYR A 585 11.63 -15.94 14.51
CA TYR A 585 10.17 -15.98 14.41
C TYR A 585 9.69 -15.04 13.29
N LEU A 586 10.18 -13.81 13.28
CA LEU A 586 9.82 -12.80 12.28
C LEU A 586 10.34 -13.16 10.88
N GLY A 587 11.47 -13.87 10.81
CA GLY A 587 12.02 -14.41 9.56
C GLY A 587 11.09 -15.36 8.83
N ARG A 588 10.06 -15.92 9.49
CA ARG A 588 9.02 -16.76 8.86
C ARG A 588 8.16 -15.99 7.84
N GLU A 589 8.17 -14.65 7.86
CA GLU A 589 7.51 -13.85 6.82
C GLU A 589 8.10 -14.09 5.42
N LEU A 590 9.36 -14.52 5.34
CA LEU A 590 9.99 -14.90 4.07
C LEU A 590 9.22 -16.02 3.37
N ASN A 591 8.77 -17.03 4.11
CA ASN A 591 8.03 -18.17 3.55
C ASN A 591 6.62 -17.79 3.08
N ARG A 592 6.08 -16.66 3.55
CA ARG A 592 4.77 -16.13 3.14
C ARG A 592 4.85 -15.23 1.91
N TYR A 593 6.05 -14.75 1.59
CA TYR A 593 6.33 -13.99 0.38
C TYR A 593 6.38 -14.88 -0.87
N PHE A 594 6.99 -16.05 -0.74
CA PHE A 594 7.21 -16.98 -1.85
C PHE A 594 6.10 -18.02 -1.99
N PRO A 595 5.86 -18.54 -3.22
CA PRO A 595 5.02 -19.71 -3.44
C PRO A 595 5.44 -20.90 -2.57
N ALA A 596 4.49 -21.67 -2.06
CA ALA A 596 4.72 -22.81 -1.18
C ALA A 596 5.60 -23.88 -1.82
N GLU A 597 5.47 -24.09 -3.15
CA GLU A 597 6.32 -25.03 -3.89
C GLU A 597 7.80 -24.64 -3.79
N LEU A 598 8.12 -23.34 -3.88
CA LEU A 598 9.49 -22.84 -3.79
C LEU A 598 10.06 -23.05 -2.38
N SER A 599 9.29 -22.67 -1.37
CA SER A 599 9.63 -22.83 0.05
C SER A 599 9.87 -24.30 0.43
N ALA A 600 9.10 -25.23 -0.15
CA ALA A 600 9.25 -26.66 0.10
C ALA A 600 10.47 -27.29 -0.61
N ARG A 601 10.76 -26.87 -1.85
CA ARG A 601 11.80 -27.50 -2.69
C ARG A 601 13.20 -26.92 -2.48
N TYR A 602 13.30 -25.62 -2.20
CA TYR A 602 14.57 -24.91 -2.09
C TYR A 602 14.62 -23.97 -0.87
N PRO A 603 14.39 -24.48 0.36
CA PRO A 603 14.42 -23.65 1.57
C PRO A 603 15.78 -22.96 1.77
N ASP A 604 16.88 -23.62 1.41
CA ASP A 604 18.24 -23.09 1.47
C ASP A 604 18.44 -21.86 0.57
N ALA A 605 17.80 -21.86 -0.60
CA ALA A 605 17.85 -20.73 -1.53
C ALA A 605 17.08 -19.51 -1.02
N LEU A 606 16.03 -19.74 -0.23
CA LEU A 606 15.31 -18.65 0.43
C LEU A 606 16.11 -18.10 1.62
N GLU A 607 16.66 -18.98 2.45
CA GLU A 607 17.49 -18.58 3.60
C GLU A 607 18.71 -17.75 3.18
N GLN A 608 19.34 -18.09 2.05
CA GLN A 608 20.48 -17.37 1.47
C GLN A 608 20.06 -16.27 0.49
N HIS A 609 18.77 -15.95 0.39
CA HIS A 609 18.29 -14.95 -0.55
C HIS A 609 18.92 -13.58 -0.25
N ARG A 610 19.54 -12.96 -1.26
CA ARG A 610 20.28 -11.70 -1.07
C ARG A 610 19.42 -10.57 -0.48
N LEU A 611 18.16 -10.50 -0.91
CA LEU A 611 17.18 -9.52 -0.41
C LEU A 611 16.32 -10.07 0.74
N ARG A 612 16.78 -11.09 1.46
CA ARG A 612 16.00 -11.72 2.56
C ARG A 612 15.55 -10.67 3.57
N ARG A 613 16.45 -9.76 3.98
CA ARG A 613 16.14 -8.73 4.98
C ARG A 613 15.08 -7.76 4.47
N GLU A 614 15.24 -7.29 3.24
CA GLU A 614 14.32 -6.37 2.57
C GLU A 614 12.94 -7.01 2.39
N ILE A 615 12.86 -8.28 1.95
CA ILE A 615 11.60 -9.02 1.83
C ILE A 615 10.86 -9.10 3.18
N ILE A 616 11.58 -9.49 4.25
CA ILE A 616 10.99 -9.61 5.59
C ILE A 616 10.49 -8.24 6.09
N ALA A 617 11.30 -7.19 5.96
CA ALA A 617 10.92 -5.84 6.36
C ALA A 617 9.68 -5.34 5.60
N THR A 618 9.61 -5.56 4.28
CA THR A 618 8.45 -5.20 3.45
C THR A 618 7.20 -5.97 3.88
N GLN A 619 7.30 -7.29 4.10
CA GLN A 619 6.15 -8.10 4.51
C GLN A 619 5.63 -7.71 5.91
N LEU A 620 6.53 -7.43 6.86
CA LEU A 620 6.15 -6.94 8.18
C LEU A 620 5.51 -5.55 8.11
N ALA A 621 6.10 -4.60 7.40
CA ALA A 621 5.54 -3.26 7.23
C ALA A 621 4.14 -3.33 6.58
N ASN A 622 3.97 -4.13 5.53
CA ASN A 622 2.66 -4.38 4.93
C ASN A 622 1.68 -4.99 5.93
N SER A 623 2.07 -6.05 6.65
CA SER A 623 1.19 -6.72 7.60
C SER A 623 0.76 -5.81 8.75
N MET A 624 1.68 -5.00 9.28
CA MET A 624 1.42 -4.06 10.38
C MET A 624 0.47 -2.96 9.93
N ILE A 625 0.80 -2.27 8.83
CA ILE A 625 0.02 -1.13 8.36
C ILE A 625 -1.34 -1.55 7.77
N ASN A 626 -1.41 -2.68 7.06
CA ASN A 626 -2.69 -3.17 6.52
C ASN A 626 -3.68 -3.59 7.63
N ARG A 627 -3.19 -4.07 8.78
CA ARG A 627 -4.04 -4.54 9.88
C ARG A 627 -4.32 -3.46 10.93
N GLY A 628 -3.33 -2.63 11.24
CA GLY A 628 -3.45 -1.61 12.28
C GLY A 628 -3.69 -0.19 11.79
N GLY A 629 -3.59 0.08 10.49
CA GLY A 629 -3.75 1.40 9.90
C GLY A 629 -2.44 2.20 9.81
N ALA A 630 -2.47 3.29 9.03
CA ALA A 630 -1.31 4.13 8.75
C ALA A 630 -0.72 4.78 10.02
N THR A 631 -1.54 5.01 11.04
CA THR A 631 -1.17 5.69 12.29
C THR A 631 -0.61 4.74 13.35
N LEU A 632 -0.61 3.41 13.11
CA LEU A 632 -0.24 2.40 14.11
C LEU A 632 1.11 2.71 14.79
N SER A 633 2.17 2.92 14.02
CA SER A 633 3.52 3.06 14.58
C SER A 633 3.62 4.28 15.50
N VAL A 634 3.12 5.43 15.03
CA VAL A 634 3.14 6.69 15.78
C VAL A 634 2.24 6.62 17.01
N ARG A 635 1.03 6.07 16.88
CA ARG A 635 0.08 5.89 17.99
C ARG A 635 0.70 5.06 19.11
N ILE A 636 1.19 3.87 18.78
CA ILE A 636 1.73 2.95 19.78
C ILE A 636 3.03 3.50 20.38
N ALA A 637 3.90 4.12 19.57
CA ALA A 637 5.13 4.75 20.05
C ALA A 637 4.83 5.87 21.06
N ASP A 638 3.89 6.78 20.76
CA ASP A 638 3.54 7.87 21.67
C ASP A 638 2.84 7.37 22.96
N GLN A 639 2.11 6.24 22.90
CA GLN A 639 1.45 5.62 24.05
C GLN A 639 2.40 4.85 24.98
N THR A 640 3.49 4.28 24.46
CA THR A 640 4.34 3.31 25.17
C THR A 640 5.81 3.73 25.29
N GLY A 641 6.27 4.65 24.45
CA GLY A 641 7.68 4.95 24.26
C GLY A 641 8.46 3.87 23.49
N ALA A 642 7.76 2.87 22.93
CA ALA A 642 8.39 1.77 22.22
C ALA A 642 8.96 2.20 20.85
N SER A 643 10.10 1.62 20.50
CA SER A 643 10.68 1.74 19.16
C SER A 643 9.90 0.94 18.12
N PRO A 644 10.00 1.27 16.82
CA PRO A 644 9.42 0.50 15.71
C PRO A 644 9.74 -1.01 15.78
N THR A 645 10.96 -1.36 16.18
CA THR A 645 11.41 -2.75 16.41
C THR A 645 10.60 -3.46 17.49
N GLN A 646 10.40 -2.82 18.64
CA GLN A 646 9.60 -3.38 19.73
C GLN A 646 8.12 -3.52 19.32
N ILE A 647 7.59 -2.53 18.57
CA ILE A 647 6.22 -2.55 18.05
C ILE A 647 6.03 -3.71 17.06
N ALA A 648 7.02 -3.99 16.20
CA ALA A 648 6.97 -5.13 15.28
C ALA A 648 6.96 -6.48 16.01
N ALA A 649 7.78 -6.63 17.05
CA ALA A 649 7.76 -7.83 17.91
C ALA A 649 6.41 -7.99 18.62
N ALA A 650 5.86 -6.90 19.19
CA ALA A 650 4.55 -6.92 19.84
C ALA A 650 3.42 -7.25 18.84
N PHE A 651 3.50 -6.73 17.61
CA PHE A 651 2.53 -7.02 16.55
C PHE A 651 2.53 -8.51 16.20
N ALA A 652 3.72 -9.09 16.04
CA ALA A 652 3.84 -10.53 15.82
C ALA A 652 3.31 -11.32 17.03
N ALA A 653 3.59 -10.85 18.25
CA ALA A 653 3.12 -11.46 19.49
C ALA A 653 1.60 -11.53 19.56
N VAL A 654 0.93 -10.39 19.42
CA VAL A 654 -0.54 -10.27 19.47
C VAL A 654 -1.18 -11.06 18.32
N ARG A 655 -0.66 -10.92 17.10
CA ARG A 655 -1.19 -11.62 15.91
C ARG A 655 -1.13 -13.13 16.06
N GLY A 656 -0.06 -13.66 16.64
CA GLY A 656 0.12 -15.10 16.90
C GLY A 656 -0.71 -15.58 18.09
N ALA A 657 -0.63 -14.89 19.22
CA ALA A 657 -1.30 -15.27 20.45
C ALA A 657 -2.83 -15.31 20.30
N TYR A 658 -3.42 -14.35 19.59
CA TYR A 658 -4.88 -14.28 19.38
C TYR A 658 -5.36 -14.95 18.07
N ASP A 659 -4.47 -15.63 17.34
CA ASP A 659 -4.79 -16.27 16.05
C ASP A 659 -5.51 -15.32 15.07
N LEU A 660 -5.01 -14.08 14.97
CA LEU A 660 -5.67 -13.03 14.19
C LEU A 660 -5.63 -13.34 12.68
N ILE A 661 -4.69 -14.17 12.22
CA ILE A 661 -4.63 -14.56 10.80
C ILE A 661 -5.83 -15.42 10.42
N ALA A 662 -6.15 -16.46 11.21
CA ALA A 662 -7.29 -17.31 10.91
C ALA A 662 -8.60 -16.55 11.08
N LEU A 663 -8.70 -15.68 12.09
CA LEU A 663 -9.89 -14.88 12.32
C LEU A 663 -10.18 -13.94 11.14
N ASN A 664 -9.17 -13.20 10.69
CA ASN A 664 -9.31 -12.35 9.50
C ASN A 664 -9.66 -13.15 8.24
N THR A 665 -8.97 -14.26 8.01
CA THR A 665 -9.25 -15.15 6.86
C THR A 665 -10.69 -15.66 6.89
N ALA A 666 -11.23 -15.96 8.07
CA ALA A 666 -12.62 -16.39 8.22
C ALA A 666 -13.61 -15.27 7.87
N ILE A 667 -13.32 -14.01 8.24
CA ILE A 667 -14.13 -12.84 7.84
C ILE A 667 -14.03 -12.59 6.32
N ASP A 668 -12.86 -12.80 5.71
CA ASP A 668 -12.66 -12.67 4.26
C ASP A 668 -13.65 -13.59 3.50
N THR A 669 -13.98 -14.76 4.05
CA THR A 669 -14.94 -15.71 3.42
C THR A 669 -16.40 -15.25 3.45
N LEU A 670 -16.72 -14.15 4.15
CA LEU A 670 -18.06 -13.58 4.27
C LEU A 670 -18.37 -12.53 3.19
N ASP A 671 -17.44 -12.29 2.26
CA ASP A 671 -17.61 -11.37 1.13
C ASP A 671 -18.96 -11.60 0.42
N ALA A 672 -19.77 -10.53 0.34
CA ALA A 672 -21.11 -10.51 -0.26
C ALA A 672 -22.14 -11.50 0.34
N LYS A 673 -21.84 -12.13 1.49
CA LYS A 673 -22.77 -13.02 2.23
C LYS A 673 -23.48 -12.31 3.39
N ILE A 674 -22.87 -11.25 3.90
CA ILE A 674 -23.40 -10.36 4.94
C ILE A 674 -23.32 -8.92 4.43
N SER A 675 -23.94 -7.97 5.14
CA SER A 675 -23.82 -6.56 4.76
C SER A 675 -22.37 -6.09 4.85
N GLY A 676 -21.96 -5.21 3.93
CA GLY A 676 -20.62 -4.64 3.91
C GLY A 676 -20.29 -3.89 5.19
N GLN A 677 -21.27 -3.19 5.76
CA GLN A 677 -21.12 -2.49 7.03
C GLN A 677 -20.84 -3.46 8.19
N LEU A 678 -21.60 -4.56 8.31
CA LEU A 678 -21.34 -5.57 9.33
C LEU A 678 -19.96 -6.19 9.14
N GLN A 679 -19.55 -6.50 7.91
CA GLN A 679 -18.22 -7.05 7.66
C GLN A 679 -17.12 -6.09 8.14
N LEU A 680 -17.26 -4.78 7.87
CA LEU A 680 -16.34 -3.77 8.40
C LEU A 680 -16.39 -3.68 9.93
N ASP A 681 -17.55 -3.89 10.56
CA ASP A 681 -17.67 -3.92 12.04
C ASP A 681 -16.84 -5.08 12.62
N LEU A 682 -16.92 -6.25 11.99
CA LEU A 682 -16.14 -7.42 12.41
C LEU A 682 -14.63 -7.18 12.26
N TYR A 683 -14.18 -6.60 11.14
CA TYR A 683 -12.78 -6.24 10.97
C TYR A 683 -12.31 -5.16 11.95
N ALA A 684 -13.16 -4.17 12.25
CA ALA A 684 -12.86 -3.12 13.22
C ALA A 684 -12.66 -3.72 14.62
N ALA A 685 -13.53 -4.62 15.06
CA ALA A 685 -13.38 -5.31 16.35
C ALA A 685 -12.04 -6.07 16.47
N VAL A 686 -11.59 -6.71 15.39
CA VAL A 686 -10.29 -7.38 15.33
C VAL A 686 -9.13 -6.38 15.38
N GLN A 687 -9.25 -5.24 14.69
CA GLN A 687 -8.26 -4.17 14.72
C GLN A 687 -8.17 -3.51 16.10
N ASP A 688 -9.30 -3.28 16.77
CA ASP A 688 -9.35 -2.70 18.11
C ASP A 688 -8.64 -3.61 19.11
N LEU A 689 -8.93 -4.92 19.09
CA LEU A 689 -8.21 -5.90 19.89
C LEU A 689 -6.70 -5.87 19.61
N LEU A 690 -6.29 -5.78 18.35
CA LEU A 690 -4.88 -5.69 17.97
C LEU A 690 -4.20 -4.46 18.59
N LEU A 691 -4.78 -3.27 18.41
CA LEU A 691 -4.19 -2.01 18.89
C LEU A 691 -4.12 -1.96 20.42
N ASP A 692 -5.17 -2.42 21.08
CA ASP A 692 -5.27 -2.48 22.53
C ASP A 692 -4.24 -3.48 23.12
N ARG A 693 -4.17 -4.70 22.57
CA ARG A 693 -3.21 -5.71 23.06
C ARG A 693 -1.77 -5.41 22.69
N LEU A 694 -1.49 -4.61 21.65
CA LEU A 694 -0.14 -4.11 21.37
C LEU A 694 0.42 -3.33 22.56
N VAL A 695 -0.36 -2.37 23.07
CA VAL A 695 0.02 -1.57 24.24
C VAL A 695 0.25 -2.47 25.45
N TRP A 696 -0.65 -3.44 25.65
CA TRP A 696 -0.53 -4.40 26.76
C TRP A 696 0.76 -5.22 26.69
N PHE A 697 1.06 -5.85 25.54
CA PHE A 697 2.26 -6.70 25.40
C PHE A 697 3.54 -5.89 25.62
N LEU A 698 3.61 -4.66 25.09
CA LEU A 698 4.76 -3.78 25.24
C LEU A 698 5.03 -3.34 26.68
N ARG A 699 3.98 -3.21 27.51
CA ARG A 699 4.12 -2.75 28.90
C ARG A 699 4.34 -3.88 29.90
N ASN A 700 3.88 -5.09 29.59
CA ASN A 700 3.85 -6.18 30.57
C ASN A 700 4.88 -7.27 30.31
N LEU A 701 5.43 -7.35 29.10
CA LEU A 701 6.37 -8.41 28.70
C LEU A 701 7.66 -7.84 28.13
N ASP A 702 8.74 -8.59 28.36
CA ASP A 702 10.00 -8.40 27.65
C ASP A 702 10.04 -9.31 26.43
N LEU A 703 9.69 -8.76 25.27
CA LEU A 703 9.63 -9.49 24.00
C LEU A 703 11.00 -9.85 23.42
N SER A 704 12.09 -9.40 24.05
CA SER A 704 13.46 -9.75 23.64
C SER A 704 13.92 -11.12 24.14
N GLN A 705 13.20 -11.75 25.08
CA GLN A 705 13.61 -12.98 25.76
C GLN A 705 13.12 -14.28 25.09
N GLY A 706 12.66 -14.22 23.84
CA GLY A 706 12.19 -15.40 23.09
C GLY A 706 10.77 -15.22 22.57
N LEU A 707 10.64 -14.54 21.43
CA LEU A 707 9.34 -14.18 20.84
C LEU A 707 8.46 -15.40 20.52
N ALA A 708 9.06 -16.49 20.02
CA ALA A 708 8.32 -17.71 19.68
C ALA A 708 7.66 -18.38 20.89
N ASP A 709 8.39 -18.46 22.01
CA ASP A 709 7.91 -19.10 23.24
C ASP A 709 6.83 -18.25 23.91
N ILE A 710 7.00 -16.92 23.93
CA ILE A 710 5.96 -15.98 24.40
C ILE A 710 4.68 -16.17 23.57
N ILE A 711 4.79 -16.26 22.25
CA ILE A 711 3.62 -16.45 21.38
C ILE A 711 2.92 -17.77 21.67
N ALA A 712 3.66 -18.88 21.75
CA ALA A 712 3.08 -20.19 22.04
C ALA A 712 2.39 -20.21 23.41
N HIS A 713 3.05 -19.67 24.44
CA HIS A 713 2.51 -19.62 25.80
C HIS A 713 1.20 -18.84 25.88
N TYR A 714 1.17 -17.62 25.31
CA TYR A 714 -0.05 -16.82 25.33
C TYR A 714 -1.15 -17.39 24.42
N HIS A 715 -0.79 -18.00 23.28
CA HIS A 715 -1.74 -18.70 22.43
C HIS A 715 -2.48 -19.82 23.19
N ASP A 716 -1.72 -20.69 23.87
CA ASP A 716 -2.29 -21.82 24.60
C ASP A 716 -3.12 -21.36 25.81
N GLY A 717 -2.68 -20.29 26.49
CA GLY A 717 -3.43 -19.67 27.57
C GLY A 717 -4.74 -19.03 27.10
N ILE A 718 -4.74 -18.34 25.97
CA ILE A 718 -5.94 -17.75 25.36
C ILE A 718 -6.90 -18.86 24.88
N ALA A 719 -6.39 -19.94 24.28
CA ALA A 719 -7.20 -21.08 23.87
C ALA A 719 -7.90 -21.74 25.09
N THR A 720 -7.14 -21.98 26.16
CA THR A 720 -7.68 -22.51 27.43
C THR A 720 -8.78 -21.60 27.99
N MET A 721 -8.56 -20.28 27.98
CA MET A 721 -9.57 -19.33 28.42
C MET A 721 -10.82 -19.37 27.54
N SER A 722 -10.66 -19.42 26.22
CA SER A 722 -11.75 -19.49 25.25
C SER A 722 -12.65 -20.71 25.47
N GLU A 723 -12.07 -21.85 25.84
CA GLU A 723 -12.82 -23.08 26.15
C GLU A 723 -13.59 -22.99 27.47
N SER A 724 -13.04 -22.24 28.44
CA SER A 724 -13.64 -22.08 29.78
C SER A 724 -14.68 -20.96 29.89
N LEU A 725 -14.92 -20.16 28.84
CA LEU A 725 -15.78 -18.96 28.90
C LEU A 725 -17.17 -19.21 29.48
N GLY A 726 -17.78 -20.35 29.17
CA GLY A 726 -19.10 -20.72 29.67
C GLY A 726 -19.18 -20.97 31.17
N GLU A 727 -18.04 -21.24 31.82
CA GLU A 727 -17.96 -21.56 33.26
C GLU A 727 -17.45 -20.38 34.10
N VAL A 728 -16.62 -19.51 33.51
CA VAL A 728 -15.91 -18.45 34.26
C VAL A 728 -16.61 -17.09 34.21
N LEU A 729 -17.56 -16.90 33.28
CA LEU A 729 -18.26 -15.63 33.14
C LEU A 729 -19.41 -15.48 34.16
N PRO A 730 -19.58 -14.30 34.77
CA PRO A 730 -20.79 -13.96 35.51
C PRO A 730 -22.03 -14.10 34.62
N THR A 731 -23.17 -14.46 35.21
CA THR A 731 -24.42 -14.76 34.47
C THR A 731 -24.79 -13.68 33.45
N GLY A 732 -24.74 -12.40 33.83
CA GLY A 732 -25.07 -11.29 32.92
C GLY A 732 -24.11 -11.17 31.74
N ALA A 733 -22.81 -11.40 31.95
CA ALA A 733 -21.82 -11.37 30.87
C ALA A 733 -21.96 -12.59 29.93
N ALA A 734 -22.27 -13.77 30.49
CA ALA A 734 -22.54 -14.97 29.70
C ALA A 734 -23.80 -14.80 28.82
N GLU A 735 -24.87 -14.20 29.36
CA GLU A 735 -26.09 -13.87 28.62
C GLU A 735 -25.83 -12.85 27.51
N ALA A 736 -25.06 -11.79 27.79
CA ALA A 736 -24.69 -10.79 26.80
C ALA A 736 -23.85 -11.39 25.65
N LEU A 737 -22.89 -12.26 25.98
CA LEU A 737 -22.08 -12.99 25.01
C LEU A 737 -22.96 -13.88 24.11
N ALA A 738 -23.87 -14.64 24.71
CA ALA A 738 -24.80 -15.51 23.98
C ALA A 738 -25.75 -14.71 23.07
N ALA A 739 -26.25 -13.56 23.56
CA ALA A 739 -27.09 -12.66 22.78
C ALA A 739 -26.33 -12.07 21.57
N GLN A 740 -25.07 -11.64 21.77
CA GLN A 740 -24.23 -11.12 20.70
C GLN A 740 -23.90 -12.20 19.65
N GLN A 741 -23.58 -13.41 20.09
CA GLN A 741 -23.39 -14.55 19.18
C GLN A 741 -24.66 -14.82 18.36
N ALA A 742 -25.83 -14.86 19.01
CA ALA A 742 -27.11 -15.06 18.34
C ALA A 742 -27.41 -13.96 17.31
N ALA A 743 -27.10 -12.69 17.64
CA ALA A 743 -27.25 -11.57 16.72
C ALA A 743 -26.36 -11.72 15.48
N PHE A 744 -25.09 -12.12 15.65
CA PHE A 744 -24.20 -12.39 14.52
C PHE A 744 -24.69 -13.56 13.64
N VAL A 745 -25.16 -14.65 14.26
CA VAL A 745 -25.74 -15.79 13.53
C VAL A 745 -26.98 -15.36 12.74
N GLN A 746 -27.87 -14.59 13.36
CA GLN A 746 -29.05 -14.03 12.68
C GLN A 746 -28.67 -13.13 11.51
N ALA A 747 -27.56 -12.42 11.61
CA ALA A 747 -27.02 -11.57 10.56
C ALA A 747 -26.22 -12.33 9.47
N GLY A 748 -26.16 -13.66 9.53
CA GLY A 748 -25.55 -14.51 8.50
C GLY A 748 -24.11 -14.94 8.76
N VAL A 749 -23.55 -14.62 9.94
CA VAL A 749 -22.20 -15.09 10.33
C VAL A 749 -22.27 -16.56 10.76
N PRO A 750 -21.40 -17.46 10.24
CA PRO A 750 -21.38 -18.86 10.67
C PRO A 750 -21.17 -19.00 12.18
N ASN A 751 -21.89 -19.94 12.83
CA ASN A 751 -21.92 -20.08 14.29
C ASN A 751 -20.54 -20.13 14.97
N ALA A 752 -19.60 -20.90 14.41
CA ALA A 752 -18.25 -21.01 14.96
C ALA A 752 -17.49 -19.67 14.92
N LEU A 753 -17.65 -18.90 13.84
CA LEU A 753 -17.04 -17.58 13.69
C LEU A 753 -17.76 -16.54 14.57
N ALA A 754 -19.09 -16.60 14.64
CA ALA A 754 -19.90 -15.74 15.50
C ALA A 754 -19.50 -15.88 16.98
N ALA A 755 -19.28 -17.11 17.46
CA ALA A 755 -18.82 -17.36 18.82
C ALA A 755 -17.43 -16.72 19.08
N ARG A 756 -16.48 -16.91 18.16
CA ARG A 756 -15.13 -16.30 18.27
C ARG A 756 -15.19 -14.77 18.28
N LEU A 757 -15.99 -14.17 17.40
CA LEU A 757 -16.11 -12.71 17.27
C LEU A 757 -16.83 -12.08 18.46
N ALA A 758 -17.92 -12.71 18.94
CA ALA A 758 -18.63 -12.26 20.13
C ALA A 758 -17.74 -12.34 21.38
N GLY A 759 -16.82 -13.31 21.43
CA GLY A 759 -15.88 -13.50 22.54
C GLY A 759 -14.71 -12.50 22.58
N LEU A 760 -14.41 -11.74 21.53
CA LEU A 760 -13.22 -10.88 21.47
C LEU A 760 -13.11 -9.87 22.64
N PRO A 761 -14.17 -9.14 23.03
CA PRO A 761 -14.08 -8.18 24.14
C PRO A 761 -13.68 -8.85 25.46
N VAL A 762 -14.14 -10.08 25.66
CA VAL A 762 -13.85 -10.89 26.85
C VAL A 762 -12.44 -11.48 26.78
N LEU A 763 -12.05 -11.99 25.60
CA LEU A 763 -10.72 -12.57 25.37
C LEU A 763 -9.59 -11.53 25.43
N ALA A 764 -9.88 -10.24 25.31
CA ALA A 764 -8.89 -9.19 25.58
C ALA A 764 -8.25 -9.38 26.98
N ALA A 765 -9.05 -9.69 27.99
CA ALA A 765 -8.60 -9.93 29.37
C ALA A 765 -7.72 -11.19 29.53
N ALA A 766 -7.66 -12.07 28.52
CA ALA A 766 -6.86 -13.30 28.57
C ALA A 766 -5.38 -13.05 28.83
N SER A 767 -4.84 -11.98 28.23
CA SER A 767 -3.46 -11.56 28.46
C SER A 767 -3.17 -11.26 29.94
N ASP A 768 -4.05 -10.51 30.62
CA ASP A 768 -3.96 -10.25 32.05
C ASP A 768 -4.12 -11.52 32.89
N ILE A 769 -5.08 -12.37 32.55
CA ILE A 769 -5.38 -13.62 33.25
C ILE A 769 -4.20 -14.59 33.17
N VAL A 770 -3.63 -14.80 31.99
CA VAL A 770 -2.45 -15.67 31.79
C VAL A 770 -1.27 -15.15 32.62
N LEU A 771 -1.01 -13.84 32.58
CA LEU A 771 0.06 -13.23 33.36
C LEU A 771 -0.12 -13.43 34.88
N VAL A 772 -1.36 -13.30 35.38
CA VAL A 772 -1.65 -13.53 36.80
C VAL A 772 -1.57 -15.01 37.16
N ALA A 773 -2.05 -15.91 36.30
CA ALA A 773 -1.93 -17.36 36.49
C ALA A 773 -0.46 -17.79 36.61
N ASP A 774 0.41 -17.27 35.75
CA ASP A 774 1.86 -17.56 35.78
C ASP A 774 2.52 -17.12 37.08
N ARG A 775 2.16 -15.93 37.57
CA ARG A 775 2.72 -15.34 38.79
C ARG A 775 2.19 -15.99 40.06
N SER A 776 0.90 -16.30 40.08
CA SER A 776 0.23 -16.91 41.25
C SER A 776 0.35 -18.43 41.29
N LYS A 777 0.76 -19.08 40.19
CA LYS A 777 0.79 -20.55 40.02
C LYS A 777 -0.58 -21.20 40.23
N ARG A 778 -1.63 -20.52 39.78
CA ARG A 778 -3.02 -20.97 39.83
C ARG A 778 -3.52 -21.30 38.44
N ALA A 779 -4.57 -22.13 38.35
CA ALA A 779 -5.14 -22.52 37.07
C ALA A 779 -5.78 -21.31 36.38
N ILE A 780 -5.69 -21.25 35.04
CA ILE A 780 -6.24 -20.15 34.23
C ILE A 780 -7.74 -19.96 34.50
N ALA A 781 -8.51 -21.04 34.61
CA ALA A 781 -9.94 -20.98 34.89
C ALA A 781 -10.25 -20.34 36.25
N ASP A 782 -9.47 -20.66 37.30
CA ASP A 782 -9.65 -20.06 38.64
C ASP A 782 -9.34 -18.56 38.63
N VAL A 783 -8.28 -18.17 37.92
CA VAL A 783 -7.91 -16.76 37.76
C VAL A 783 -8.94 -16.02 36.92
N ALA A 784 -9.42 -16.60 35.82
CA ALA A 784 -10.45 -16.02 34.97
C ALA A 784 -11.76 -15.79 35.72
N ALA A 785 -12.24 -16.80 36.44
CA ALA A 785 -13.45 -16.69 37.27
C ALA A 785 -13.30 -15.57 38.31
N THR A 786 -12.11 -15.45 38.92
CA THR A 786 -11.83 -14.38 39.89
C THR A 786 -11.75 -13.02 39.21
N TYR A 787 -11.09 -12.92 38.06
CA TYR A 787 -10.94 -11.70 37.27
C TYR A 787 -12.31 -11.12 36.89
N PHE A 788 -13.20 -11.95 36.34
CA PHE A 788 -14.54 -11.47 35.97
C PHE A 788 -15.43 -11.18 37.17
N ALA A 789 -15.26 -11.89 38.29
CA ALA A 789 -15.95 -11.55 39.55
C ALA A 789 -15.47 -10.21 40.12
N VAL A 790 -14.17 -9.88 39.99
CA VAL A 790 -13.63 -8.54 40.30
C VAL A 790 -14.30 -7.51 39.39
N ALA A 791 -14.34 -7.79 38.08
CA ALA A 791 -14.91 -6.86 37.11
C ALA A 791 -16.37 -6.51 37.41
N ASP A 792 -17.17 -7.52 37.72
CA ASP A 792 -18.59 -7.38 38.10
C ASP A 792 -18.75 -6.65 39.44
N THR A 793 -17.91 -6.96 40.42
CA THR A 793 -18.00 -6.35 41.76
C THR A 793 -17.69 -4.85 41.74
N PHE A 794 -16.66 -4.45 40.98
CA PHE A 794 -16.21 -3.06 40.91
C PHE A 794 -16.79 -2.27 39.73
N GLY A 795 -17.53 -2.93 38.83
CA GLY A 795 -18.15 -2.30 37.66
C GLY A 795 -17.13 -1.82 36.60
N THR A 796 -15.92 -2.38 36.60
CA THR A 796 -14.84 -1.96 35.68
C THR A 796 -15.16 -2.27 34.23
N GLY A 797 -15.85 -3.38 33.96
CA GLY A 797 -16.32 -3.73 32.61
C GLY A 797 -17.26 -2.67 32.04
N SER A 798 -18.24 -2.21 32.82
CA SER A 798 -19.19 -1.17 32.43
C SER A 798 -18.50 0.17 32.16
N ILE A 799 -17.47 0.50 32.94
CA ILE A 799 -16.66 1.72 32.75
C ILE A 799 -15.85 1.62 31.46
N ALA A 800 -15.24 0.47 31.21
CA ALA A 800 -14.46 0.23 29.99
C ALA A 800 -15.35 0.33 28.74
N ASP A 801 -16.55 -0.25 28.78
CA ASP A 801 -17.52 -0.15 27.68
C ASP A 801 -17.96 1.30 27.45
N ALA A 802 -18.38 2.01 28.49
CA ALA A 802 -18.80 3.41 28.36
C ALA A 802 -17.65 4.37 27.99
N ALA A 803 -16.39 4.00 28.27
CA ALA A 803 -15.23 4.76 27.84
C ALA A 803 -14.93 4.60 26.34
N ARG A 804 -15.26 3.44 25.74
CA ARG A 804 -15.12 3.21 24.29
C ARG A 804 -16.05 4.10 23.48
N ASP A 805 -17.20 4.46 24.04
CA ASP A 805 -18.17 5.36 23.40
C ASP A 805 -17.75 6.85 23.44
N ILE A 806 -16.67 7.20 24.16
CA ILE A 806 -16.16 8.57 24.21
C ILE A 806 -15.43 8.90 22.91
N THR A 807 -16.06 9.74 22.08
CA THR A 807 -15.41 10.29 20.89
C THR A 807 -14.47 11.43 21.28
N VAL A 808 -13.16 11.20 21.13
CA VAL A 808 -12.13 12.21 21.39
C VAL A 808 -11.44 12.59 20.08
N THR A 809 -11.49 13.88 19.73
CA THR A 809 -10.88 14.40 18.48
C THR A 809 -9.55 15.10 18.72
N ASP A 810 -9.26 15.48 19.97
CA ASP A 810 -7.96 16.00 20.36
C ASP A 810 -6.98 14.88 20.69
N TYR A 811 -5.74 15.05 20.25
CA TYR A 811 -4.69 14.05 20.40
C TYR A 811 -4.32 13.80 21.87
N PHE A 812 -4.21 14.84 22.70
CA PHE A 812 -3.80 14.69 24.10
C PHE A 812 -4.92 14.15 24.97
N ASP A 813 -6.15 14.56 24.73
CA ASP A 813 -7.31 14.00 25.41
C ASP A 813 -7.46 12.50 25.11
N ARG A 814 -7.15 12.06 23.88
CA ARG A 814 -7.19 10.64 23.51
C ARG A 814 -6.10 9.86 24.25
N LEU A 815 -4.88 10.38 24.28
CA LEU A 815 -3.79 9.77 25.05
C LEU A 815 -4.10 9.69 26.55
N ALA A 816 -4.78 10.70 27.11
CA ALA A 816 -5.22 10.70 28.50
C ALA A 816 -6.29 9.63 28.77
N LEU A 817 -7.25 9.48 27.86
CA LEU A 817 -8.26 8.42 27.91
C LEU A 817 -7.63 7.03 27.89
N ASP A 818 -6.72 6.79 26.94
CA ASP A 818 -6.02 5.50 26.81
C ASP A 818 -5.24 5.16 28.10
N ARG A 819 -4.48 6.13 28.64
CA ARG A 819 -3.75 5.95 29.91
C ARG A 819 -4.66 5.67 31.11
N ALA A 820 -5.84 6.29 31.15
CA ALA A 820 -6.79 6.05 32.22
C ALA A 820 -7.34 4.62 32.16
N LEU A 821 -7.70 4.13 30.96
CA LEU A 821 -8.16 2.76 30.76
C LEU A 821 -7.07 1.74 31.09
N ASP A 822 -5.83 2.00 30.68
CA ASP A 822 -4.69 1.15 31.04
C ASP A 822 -4.49 1.06 32.57
N SER A 823 -4.70 2.17 33.27
CA SER A 823 -4.56 2.22 34.73
C SER A 823 -5.69 1.46 35.44
N ILE A 824 -6.90 1.45 34.88
CA ILE A 824 -8.01 0.61 35.36
C ILE A 824 -7.64 -0.87 35.18
N GLY A 825 -7.14 -1.25 34.00
CA GLY A 825 -6.69 -2.62 33.73
C GLY A 825 -5.57 -3.09 34.66
N ASP A 826 -4.57 -2.23 34.96
CA ASP A 826 -3.53 -2.56 35.94
C ASP A 826 -4.11 -2.77 37.34
N ALA A 827 -5.02 -1.89 37.78
CA ALA A 827 -5.65 -2.02 39.08
C ALA A 827 -6.47 -3.33 39.18
N GLU A 828 -7.26 -3.66 38.16
CA GLU A 828 -8.04 -4.88 38.08
C GLU A 828 -7.15 -6.14 38.10
N ARG A 829 -6.06 -6.15 37.33
CA ARG A 829 -5.07 -7.22 37.34
C ARG A 829 -4.44 -7.40 38.73
N ARG A 830 -4.07 -6.31 39.40
CA ARG A 830 -3.46 -6.36 40.74
C ARG A 830 -4.46 -6.82 41.80
N LEU A 831 -5.71 -6.37 41.73
CA LEU A 831 -6.80 -6.84 42.60
C LEU A 831 -7.00 -8.35 42.42
N THR A 832 -7.09 -8.81 41.17
CA THR A 832 -7.22 -10.23 40.85
C THR A 832 -6.07 -11.03 41.44
N ALA A 833 -4.83 -10.60 41.24
CA ALA A 833 -3.65 -11.27 41.81
C ALA A 833 -3.69 -11.33 43.35
N ALA A 834 -4.14 -10.26 44.02
CA ALA A 834 -4.26 -10.23 45.47
C ALA A 834 -5.38 -11.14 46.00
N MET A 835 -6.47 -11.30 45.26
CA MET A 835 -7.61 -12.14 45.66
C MET A 835 -7.34 -13.63 45.40
N VAL A 836 -6.69 -13.94 44.28
CA VAL A 836 -6.29 -15.30 43.91
C VAL A 836 -5.21 -15.87 44.84
N ALA A 837 -4.47 -15.02 45.56
CA ALA A 837 -3.50 -15.45 46.57
C ALA A 837 -4.13 -16.06 47.84
N GLY A 838 -5.44 -15.88 48.05
CA GLY A 838 -6.18 -16.50 49.15
C GLY A 838 -6.70 -17.90 48.82
N ASP A 839 -7.44 -18.49 49.77
CA ASP A 839 -8.12 -19.77 49.55
C ASP A 839 -9.44 -19.56 48.79
N GLY A 840 -9.54 -20.14 47.58
CA GLY A 840 -10.76 -20.11 46.76
C GLY A 840 -10.50 -19.66 45.32
N ALA A 841 -11.59 -19.51 44.57
CA ALA A 841 -11.60 -18.96 43.22
C ALA A 841 -12.96 -18.28 42.94
N GLY A 842 -13.03 -17.43 41.93
CA GLY A 842 -14.26 -16.75 41.55
C GLY A 842 -14.78 -15.81 42.63
N MET A 843 -16.11 -15.71 42.74
CA MET A 843 -16.76 -14.85 43.72
C MET A 843 -16.37 -15.17 45.17
N ALA A 844 -16.10 -16.44 45.49
CA ALA A 844 -15.66 -16.83 46.84
C ALA A 844 -14.32 -16.18 47.24
N ALA A 845 -13.36 -16.08 46.30
CA ALA A 845 -12.09 -15.40 46.53
C ALA A 845 -12.29 -13.88 46.69
N VAL A 846 -13.17 -13.29 45.88
CA VAL A 846 -13.53 -11.87 45.96
C VAL A 846 -14.18 -11.54 47.31
N GLU A 847 -15.18 -12.30 47.73
CA GLU A 847 -15.86 -12.12 49.02
C GLU A 847 -14.92 -12.30 50.21
N ALA A 848 -14.04 -13.31 50.16
CA ALA A 848 -13.05 -13.56 51.21
C ALA A 848 -12.08 -12.37 51.37
N TRP A 849 -11.69 -11.74 50.26
CA TRP A 849 -10.80 -10.58 50.28
C TRP A 849 -11.51 -9.28 50.71
N ILE A 850 -12.78 -9.10 50.32
CA ILE A 850 -13.59 -7.91 50.65
C ILE A 850 -14.03 -7.91 52.11
N LYS A 851 -14.38 -9.06 52.69
CA LYS A 851 -14.91 -9.17 54.06
C LYS A 851 -14.09 -8.40 55.13
N PRO A 852 -12.75 -8.49 55.19
CA PRO A 852 -11.95 -7.70 56.13
C PRO A 852 -11.80 -6.21 55.75
N ARG A 853 -12.21 -5.80 54.54
CA ARG A 853 -12.02 -4.46 53.95
C ARG A 853 -13.33 -3.77 53.56
N ALA A 854 -14.48 -4.27 54.02
CA ALA A 854 -15.80 -3.89 53.51
C ALA A 854 -16.04 -2.36 53.46
N ALA A 855 -15.74 -1.64 54.56
CA ALA A 855 -15.95 -0.19 54.61
C ALA A 855 -15.11 0.62 53.60
N GLU A 856 -13.92 0.13 53.24
CA GLU A 856 -13.06 0.75 52.25
C GLU A 856 -13.56 0.46 50.82
N VAL A 857 -13.89 -0.81 50.56
CA VAL A 857 -14.41 -1.27 49.27
C VAL A 857 -15.75 -0.59 48.94
N ASP A 858 -16.68 -0.52 49.89
CA ASP A 858 -17.99 0.11 49.68
C ASP A 858 -17.86 1.60 49.34
N ARG A 859 -16.89 2.30 49.95
CA ARG A 859 -16.60 3.70 49.63
C ARG A 859 -16.11 3.86 48.18
N VAL A 860 -15.18 3.01 47.76
CA VAL A 860 -14.64 3.04 46.39
C VAL A 860 -15.73 2.68 45.37
N ARG A 861 -16.53 1.65 45.64
CA ARG A 861 -17.66 1.26 44.78
C ARG A 861 -18.70 2.37 44.64
N ALA A 862 -19.06 3.03 45.74
CA ALA A 862 -20.00 4.15 45.71
C ALA A 862 -19.46 5.33 44.87
N ALA A 863 -18.18 5.69 45.05
CA ALA A 863 -17.54 6.76 44.29
C ALA A 863 -17.44 6.43 42.79
N ILE A 864 -17.11 5.18 42.44
CA ILE A 864 -17.09 4.70 41.06
C ILE A 864 -18.50 4.74 40.44
N GLY A 865 -19.51 4.28 41.19
CA GLY A 865 -20.91 4.34 40.76
C GLY A 865 -21.39 5.77 40.49
N GLU A 866 -20.99 6.74 41.32
CA GLU A 866 -21.29 8.16 41.11
C GLU A 866 -20.59 8.73 39.86
N ILE A 867 -19.32 8.34 39.63
CA ILE A 867 -18.57 8.71 38.43
C ILE A 867 -19.27 8.18 37.17
N ALA A 868 -19.64 6.90 37.16
CA ALA A 868 -20.32 6.28 36.03
C ALA A 868 -21.71 6.90 35.79
N GLY A 869 -22.47 7.20 36.86
CA GLY A 869 -23.82 7.76 36.78
C GLY A 869 -23.91 9.22 36.29
N THR A 870 -22.80 9.96 36.26
CA THR A 870 -22.77 11.38 35.86
C THR A 870 -22.16 11.62 34.47
N GLY A 871 -21.96 10.56 33.69
CA GLY A 871 -21.32 10.57 32.37
C GLY A 871 -19.78 10.60 32.45
N LEU A 872 -19.11 9.78 31.65
CA LEU A 872 -17.66 9.61 31.69
C LEU A 872 -16.91 10.70 30.90
N THR A 873 -15.77 11.11 31.45
CA THR A 873 -14.78 11.98 30.79
C THR A 873 -13.39 11.42 31.06
N PRO A 874 -12.35 11.78 30.28
CA PRO A 874 -10.97 11.33 30.55
C PRO A 874 -10.52 11.63 31.99
N SER A 875 -10.86 12.80 32.53
CA SER A 875 -10.54 13.19 33.91
C SER A 875 -11.25 12.31 34.94
N LYS A 876 -12.53 11.99 34.72
CA LYS A 876 -13.32 11.11 35.60
C LYS A 876 -12.79 9.68 35.59
N LEU A 877 -12.38 9.18 34.42
CA LEU A 877 -11.75 7.87 34.29
C LEU A 877 -10.41 7.80 35.03
N THR A 878 -9.63 8.87 34.97
CA THR A 878 -8.36 8.96 35.73
C THR A 878 -8.61 8.88 37.24
N VAL A 879 -9.68 9.53 37.74
CA VAL A 879 -10.07 9.43 39.16
C VAL A 879 -10.52 8.02 39.51
N ALA A 880 -11.36 7.39 38.68
CA ALA A 880 -11.79 6.01 38.88
C ALA A 880 -10.60 5.03 38.94
N ALA A 881 -9.63 5.20 38.03
CA ALA A 881 -8.40 4.42 38.03
C ALA A 881 -7.59 4.60 39.33
N SER A 882 -7.46 5.82 39.83
CA SER A 882 -6.75 6.10 41.08
C SER A 882 -7.43 5.44 42.29
N LEU A 883 -8.76 5.53 42.37
CA LEU A 883 -9.54 4.93 43.47
C LEU A 883 -9.40 3.41 43.50
N LEU A 884 -9.44 2.75 42.33
CA LEU A 884 -9.20 1.33 42.21
C LEU A 884 -7.76 0.97 42.58
N GLY A 885 -6.78 1.75 42.13
CA GLY A 885 -5.37 1.51 42.43
C GLY A 885 -5.05 1.64 43.93
N ASP A 886 -5.73 2.51 44.67
CA ASP A 886 -5.52 2.70 46.10
C ASP A 886 -5.88 1.47 46.93
N LEU A 887 -6.82 0.63 46.46
CA LEU A 887 -7.17 -0.65 47.09
C LEU A 887 -6.02 -1.68 47.08
N VAL A 888 -5.00 -1.48 46.25
CA VAL A 888 -3.89 -2.43 46.04
C VAL A 888 -2.51 -1.87 46.38
N LYS A 889 -2.43 -0.63 46.89
CA LYS A 889 -1.17 0.05 47.24
C LYS A 889 -0.61 -0.32 48.63
N ARG A 890 -1.19 -1.27 49.36
CA ARG A 890 -0.77 -1.63 50.72
C ARG A 890 -0.26 -3.05 50.83
#